data_AF-A0AA96UHR3-F1
#
_entry.id   AF-A0AA96UHR3-F1
#
_cell.length_a   1.000
_cell.length_b   1.000
_cell.length_c   1.000
_cell.angle_alpha   90.00
_cell.angle_beta   90.00
_cell.angle_gamma   90.00
#
_symmetry.space_group_name_H-M   'P 1'
#
loop_
_entity.id
_entity.type
_entity.pdbx_description
1 polymer ?
#
loop_
_entity_poly.entity_id
_entity_poly.type
_entity_poly.pdbx_seq_one_letter_code
_entity_poly.pdbx_strand_id
1 'polypeptide(L)'
;MTARPISPARPVPGAVAVPFAGPADPHATVAELARQLAGAARAGDPLDAFLYAAGMVQAAEDRLAGTWTAPRRLARHLRDRTGPPTEPPAGPPTGPPADPLGSALDRAARIAARTPVLDKAVRWTRDLADATDELAAPVLDSAPLPSALYRRLFRLVERFDAAPVLRRTLGSAVRRPPSCFCSFDQYPADLAELARRFDAARPLPAGLPLLVVGVRTSGSYLGPLLAAALRRAGHRAVTGCTVRPGQAVLPGRERELARLLAAGGQALVVDDPPVTGRSLAEVAAGLCGQGFPVDAVSVLVAVEREPPSLGPYRVVALARPDWEVDRLTSPDAVRALVRRAVPGAADWARLEVGPAGSPGRGLHRTVPVTGHPADGPPVPLRVETVGLGHLGRRAAEYAALLPGLVPEVRWLENGLMVRQDIPSAAPVRALDAARYVAARQRALAVGVDRSVRLVGRGPVWEEAGRLFAPLFGRGAVVLRPLLADPVARALTRAARPYVVDGRTGADRWTGRDGRWVKTDWAEGAFSHLDLAAYDPAWDLAGLALSPPHHAGATDEGPGARYGAEVRSAYERLTGERIDPARWCLARLVQVQHGVSARPLGRAERRRASARAVQEFLAEVYLRDLPAAPTEADGADGPGAGWCVLDLDGVLETDPLGFPASSPLGMLALRALRAHGFRPLPATGRSLPEVQDRCRTYGLAGGVAEYGAVLHLPGRPPLPLADRDGSEVRAVAGELDGLVVDPLARWTARISRRHPGGRYTGLDRRTADRIAAATGTRAVRGEQQTDFLPPGVGKAAGVRALLAELGDPGAVPVFAAGDGPADRELLRWARLGTAPAHASPEAKAVARVGGSSYQAGLAEAVAVLLGHRPGGCARCRPPRPSAQSRALLALLALPEAGMPGLPARLLRLACRSGGLAVGGGGRRAG
;
A
#
# COMPACT_ATOMS: atom_id res chain seq x y z
N MET A 1 10.44 -32.53 -46.35
CA MET A 1 10.37 -31.33 -47.21
C MET A 1 10.54 -30.10 -46.34
N THR A 2 11.61 -29.36 -46.58
CA THR A 2 12.12 -28.23 -45.79
C THR A 2 11.22 -26.99 -45.93
N ALA A 3 10.54 -26.61 -44.85
CA ALA A 3 9.78 -25.36 -44.76
C ALA A 3 10.74 -24.19 -44.46
N ARG A 4 10.72 -23.17 -45.33
CA ARG A 4 11.49 -21.93 -45.19
C ARG A 4 11.02 -21.11 -43.97
N PRO A 5 11.91 -20.37 -43.29
CA PRO A 5 11.52 -19.41 -42.27
C PRO A 5 10.84 -18.20 -42.92
N ILE A 6 9.68 -17.82 -42.38
CA ILE A 6 8.98 -16.58 -42.74
C ILE A 6 9.78 -15.42 -42.14
N SER A 7 10.29 -14.55 -43.02
CA SER A 7 11.04 -13.34 -42.66
C SER A 7 10.13 -12.36 -41.89
N PRO A 8 10.63 -11.65 -40.85
CA PRO A 8 9.84 -10.66 -40.14
C PRO A 8 9.46 -9.50 -41.07
N ALA A 9 8.17 -9.14 -41.07
CA ALA A 9 7.65 -8.03 -41.85
C ALA A 9 8.37 -6.72 -41.52
N ARG A 10 8.72 -5.94 -42.55
CA ARG A 10 9.29 -4.59 -42.42
C ARG A 10 8.29 -3.66 -41.69
N PRO A 11 8.76 -2.74 -40.83
CA PRO A 11 7.90 -1.78 -40.16
C PRO A 11 7.30 -0.76 -41.15
N VAL A 12 6.04 -0.39 -40.90
CA VAL A 12 5.27 0.63 -41.63
C VAL A 12 5.92 2.03 -41.43
N PRO A 13 5.99 2.89 -42.45
CA PRO A 13 6.53 4.25 -42.31
C PRO A 13 5.64 5.07 -41.36
N GLY A 14 6.22 5.54 -40.25
CA GLY A 14 5.52 6.28 -39.19
C GLY A 14 5.72 5.69 -37.79
N ALA A 15 6.14 4.42 -37.71
CA ALA A 15 6.61 3.83 -36.45
C ALA A 15 8.06 4.26 -36.20
N VAL A 16 8.27 5.18 -35.25
CA VAL A 16 9.62 5.44 -34.72
C VAL A 16 10.05 4.17 -33.99
N ALA A 17 10.94 3.39 -34.60
CA ALA A 17 11.69 2.36 -33.90
C ALA A 17 12.60 3.06 -32.89
N VAL A 18 12.13 3.20 -31.65
CA VAL A 18 12.94 3.74 -30.56
C VAL A 18 14.02 2.69 -30.25
N PRO A 19 15.32 3.05 -30.29
CA PRO A 19 16.38 2.13 -29.90
C PRO A 19 16.18 1.74 -28.43
N PHE A 20 16.10 0.43 -28.18
CA PHE A 20 15.70 -0.16 -26.91
C PHE A 20 16.75 0.16 -25.81
N ALA A 21 16.49 1.18 -25.00
CA ALA A 21 17.34 1.60 -23.88
C ALA A 21 16.81 1.04 -22.55
N GLY A 22 16.72 -0.28 -22.39
CA GLY A 22 16.23 -0.92 -21.17
C GLY A 22 14.74 -0.63 -20.84
N PRO A 23 14.18 -1.22 -19.77
CA PRO A 23 12.77 -1.01 -19.40
C PRO A 23 12.54 0.39 -18.83
N ALA A 24 11.45 1.05 -19.26
CA ALA A 24 11.10 2.40 -18.84
C ALA A 24 10.62 2.46 -17.38
N ASP A 25 11.52 2.84 -16.46
CA ASP A 25 11.17 2.98 -15.04
C ASP A 25 10.34 4.25 -14.74
N PRO A 26 9.16 4.14 -14.06
CA PRO A 26 8.40 5.31 -13.58
C PRO A 26 9.24 6.33 -12.81
N HIS A 27 10.17 5.84 -12.00
CA HIS A 27 11.00 6.56 -11.05
C HIS A 27 12.38 6.94 -11.62
N ALA A 28 12.42 7.35 -12.89
CA ALA A 28 13.63 7.85 -13.52
C ALA A 28 14.27 9.00 -12.72
N THR A 29 15.60 9.00 -12.71
CA THR A 29 16.41 10.01 -12.03
C THR A 29 16.59 11.27 -12.89
N VAL A 30 16.93 12.41 -12.29
CA VAL A 30 17.25 13.64 -13.05
C VAL A 30 18.33 13.39 -14.11
N ALA A 31 19.35 12.57 -13.82
CA ALA A 31 20.40 12.25 -14.78
C ALA A 31 19.89 11.41 -15.98
N GLU A 32 18.91 10.54 -15.77
CA GLU A 32 18.28 9.75 -16.83
C GLU A 32 17.32 10.61 -17.66
N LEU A 33 16.51 11.42 -16.98
CA LEU A 33 15.60 12.36 -17.61
C LEU A 33 16.34 13.40 -18.45
N ALA A 34 17.54 13.85 -18.03
CA ALA A 34 18.36 14.76 -18.82
C ALA A 34 18.78 14.14 -20.17
N ARG A 35 19.17 12.86 -20.18
CA ARG A 35 19.48 12.13 -21.43
C ARG A 35 18.25 11.94 -22.30
N GLN A 36 17.11 11.61 -21.68
CA GLN A 36 15.83 11.44 -22.39
C GLN A 36 15.32 12.76 -22.98
N LEU A 37 15.45 13.87 -22.24
CA LEU A 37 15.14 15.22 -22.71
C LEU A 37 15.96 15.59 -23.94
N ALA A 38 17.27 15.33 -23.93
CA ALA A 38 18.12 15.58 -25.09
C ALA A 38 17.69 14.75 -26.31
N GLY A 39 17.29 13.49 -26.09
CA GLY A 39 16.75 12.60 -27.12
C GLY A 39 15.43 13.12 -27.71
N ALA A 40 14.45 13.46 -26.87
CA ALA A 40 13.14 13.99 -27.29
C ALA A 40 13.29 15.33 -28.02
N ALA A 41 14.13 16.22 -27.50
CA ALA A 41 14.42 17.50 -28.14
C ALA A 41 15.05 17.30 -29.53
N ARG A 42 15.96 16.32 -29.69
CA ARG A 42 16.56 15.98 -30.99
C ARG A 42 15.56 15.36 -31.96
N ALA A 43 14.59 14.60 -31.46
CA ALA A 43 13.50 14.04 -32.25
C ALA A 43 12.42 15.08 -32.62
N GLY A 44 12.49 16.30 -32.06
CA GLY A 44 11.50 17.34 -32.28
C GLY A 44 10.17 17.07 -31.59
N ASP A 45 10.13 16.24 -30.54
CA ASP A 45 8.92 15.90 -29.79
C ASP A 45 8.71 16.90 -28.63
N PRO A 46 7.79 17.87 -28.77
CA PRO A 46 7.57 18.88 -27.73
C PRO A 46 6.92 18.29 -26.47
N LEU A 47 6.05 17.29 -26.60
CA LEU A 47 5.31 16.69 -25.48
C LEU A 47 6.26 15.94 -24.57
N ASP A 48 7.09 15.06 -25.12
CA ASP A 48 8.03 14.31 -24.29
C ASP A 48 9.13 15.21 -23.71
N ALA A 49 9.64 16.17 -24.49
CA ALA A 49 10.57 17.16 -23.97
C ALA A 49 9.98 17.91 -22.77
N PHE A 50 8.71 18.33 -22.86
CA PHE A 50 7.98 18.93 -21.76
C PHE A 50 7.86 18.00 -20.55
N LEU A 51 7.40 16.75 -20.75
CA LEU A 51 7.19 15.80 -19.67
C LEU A 51 8.50 15.41 -18.95
N TYR A 52 9.62 15.29 -19.68
CA TYR A 52 10.94 15.06 -19.09
C TYR A 52 11.43 16.28 -18.30
N ALA A 53 11.33 17.49 -18.88
CA ALA A 53 11.75 18.73 -18.22
C ALA A 53 10.95 19.00 -16.94
N ALA A 54 9.62 18.90 -16.99
CA ALA A 54 8.75 19.04 -15.82
C ALA A 54 9.07 18.01 -14.71
N GLY A 55 9.36 16.76 -15.09
CA GLY A 55 9.79 15.73 -14.15
C GLY A 55 11.15 16.02 -13.50
N MET A 56 12.08 16.61 -14.25
CA MET A 56 13.37 17.06 -13.72
C MET A 56 13.20 18.22 -12.74
N VAL A 57 12.38 19.23 -13.08
CA VAL A 57 12.04 20.35 -12.19
C VAL A 57 11.43 19.84 -10.89
N GLN A 58 10.40 19.00 -10.98
CA GLN A 58 9.73 18.41 -9.82
C GLN A 58 10.72 17.66 -8.90
N ALA A 59 11.57 16.81 -9.46
CA ALA A 59 12.54 16.03 -8.70
C ALA A 59 13.61 16.93 -8.04
N ALA A 60 14.11 17.92 -8.77
CA ALA A 60 15.11 18.85 -8.28
C ALA A 60 14.57 19.76 -7.17
N GLU A 61 13.38 20.32 -7.34
CA GLU A 61 12.72 21.16 -6.33
C GLU A 61 12.39 20.38 -5.07
N ASP A 62 11.94 19.13 -5.17
CA ASP A 62 11.72 18.28 -3.99
C ASP A 62 13.02 17.98 -3.23
N ARG A 63 14.12 17.77 -3.96
CA ARG A 63 15.44 17.49 -3.39
C ARG A 63 16.02 18.72 -2.68
N LEU A 64 15.87 19.89 -3.29
CA LEU A 64 16.32 21.18 -2.75
C LEU A 64 15.45 21.65 -1.59
N ALA A 65 14.13 21.40 -1.68
CA ALA A 65 13.21 21.79 -0.64
C ALA A 65 13.44 21.03 0.66
N GLY A 66 14.12 19.88 0.69
CA GLY A 66 14.48 19.16 1.93
C GLY A 66 13.28 18.66 2.74
N THR A 67 12.15 18.43 2.09
CA THR A 67 10.83 18.08 2.69
C THR A 67 10.80 16.75 3.44
N TRP A 68 11.89 15.98 3.41
CA TRP A 68 11.96 14.59 3.88
C TRP A 68 12.96 14.35 5.02
N THR A 69 13.57 15.41 5.55
CA THR A 69 14.52 15.31 6.65
C THR A 69 13.81 15.00 7.97
N ALA A 70 14.43 14.16 8.81
CA ALA A 70 13.90 13.76 10.12
C ALA A 70 13.43 14.93 11.02
N PRO A 71 14.12 16.10 11.05
CA PRO A 71 13.70 17.25 11.86
C PRO A 71 12.34 17.81 11.48
N ARG A 72 12.00 17.86 10.18
CA ARG A 72 10.70 18.37 9.71
C ARG A 72 9.56 17.39 9.97
N ARG A 73 9.83 16.08 9.97
CA ARG A 73 8.83 15.08 10.39
C ARG A 73 8.53 15.18 11.87
N LEU A 74 9.57 15.38 12.69
CA LEU A 74 9.42 15.62 14.12
C LEU A 74 8.61 16.91 14.37
N ALA A 75 8.91 18.00 13.67
CA ALA A 75 8.15 19.24 13.75
C ALA A 75 6.67 19.06 13.35
N ARG A 76 6.38 18.34 12.26
CA ARG A 76 5.00 18.01 11.87
C ARG A 76 4.28 17.18 12.93
N HIS A 77 4.92 16.13 13.42
CA HIS A 77 4.35 15.27 14.46
C HIS A 77 4.05 16.02 15.77
N LEU A 78 4.90 17.00 16.12
CA LEU A 78 4.65 17.87 17.29
C LEU A 78 3.47 18.84 17.04
N ARG A 79 3.27 19.33 15.82
CA ARG A 79 2.10 20.14 15.42
C ARG A 79 0.81 19.33 15.43
N ASP A 80 0.81 18.11 14.89
CA ASP A 80 -0.39 17.27 14.86
C ASP A 80 -0.87 16.86 16.28
N ARG A 81 0.00 17.01 17.30
CA ARG A 81 -0.33 16.79 18.72
C ARG A 81 -1.00 17.98 19.41
N THR A 82 -1.00 19.18 18.84
CA THR A 82 -1.71 20.32 19.45
C THR A 82 -3.22 20.30 19.19
N GLY A 83 -3.73 19.27 18.50
CA GLY A 83 -5.16 19.04 18.24
C GLY A 83 -5.80 20.10 17.33
N PRO A 84 -6.91 19.80 16.66
CA PRO A 84 -7.85 20.86 16.27
C PRO A 84 -8.48 21.46 17.54
N PRO A 85 -8.82 22.75 17.58
CA PRO A 85 -9.68 23.30 18.63
C PRO A 85 -10.96 22.47 18.75
N THR A 86 -11.40 22.20 19.97
CA THR A 86 -12.59 21.38 20.29
C THR A 86 -13.91 22.05 19.94
N GLU A 87 -13.90 23.27 19.40
CA GLU A 87 -15.09 23.97 18.92
C GLU A 87 -14.79 24.66 17.56
N PRO A 88 -15.73 24.65 16.60
CA PRO A 88 -15.63 25.51 15.43
C PRO A 88 -15.60 26.97 15.91
N PRO A 89 -14.63 27.80 15.49
CA PRO A 89 -14.61 29.20 15.87
C PRO A 89 -15.88 29.88 15.35
N ALA A 90 -16.58 30.57 16.24
CA ALA A 90 -17.68 31.46 15.90
C ALA A 90 -17.09 32.72 15.24
N GLY A 91 -16.73 32.63 13.95
CA GLY A 91 -16.23 33.76 13.15
C GLY A 91 -15.36 33.35 11.96
N PRO A 92 -15.15 34.25 10.97
CA PRO A 92 -14.25 33.99 9.86
C PRO A 92 -12.81 33.79 10.36
N PRO A 93 -12.04 32.83 9.79
CA PRO A 93 -10.71 32.50 10.28
C PRO A 93 -9.74 33.68 10.13
N THR A 94 -9.28 34.22 11.26
CA THR A 94 -8.23 35.24 11.31
C THR A 94 -6.85 34.58 11.22
N GLY A 95 -6.50 34.14 10.01
CA GLY A 95 -5.15 33.68 9.65
C GLY A 95 -4.74 32.31 10.22
N PRO A 96 -3.70 31.68 9.64
CA PRO A 96 -3.18 30.42 10.17
C PRO A 96 -2.45 30.64 11.51
N PRO A 97 -2.47 29.67 12.45
CA PRO A 97 -1.67 29.75 13.67
C PRO A 97 -0.18 29.89 13.31
N ALA A 98 0.51 30.81 13.97
CA ALA A 98 1.94 31.01 13.76
C ALA A 98 2.72 29.71 14.04
N ASP A 99 3.49 29.23 13.06
CA ASP A 99 4.39 28.08 13.20
C ASP A 99 5.85 28.56 13.33
N PRO A 100 6.28 28.98 14.53
CA PRO A 100 7.62 29.50 14.75
C PRO A 100 8.70 28.44 14.49
N LEU A 101 8.38 27.16 14.68
CA LEU A 101 9.31 26.03 14.56
C LEU A 101 9.51 25.61 13.10
N GLY A 102 8.44 25.51 12.32
CA GLY A 102 8.52 25.37 10.86
C GLY A 102 9.20 26.57 10.22
N SER A 103 8.88 27.79 10.66
CA SER A 103 9.52 29.03 10.19
C SER A 103 11.01 29.10 10.55
N ALA A 104 11.41 28.58 11.72
CA ALA A 104 12.82 28.46 12.11
C ALA A 104 13.57 27.41 11.27
N LEU A 105 12.96 26.25 11.02
CA LEU A 105 13.53 25.21 10.14
C LEU A 105 13.65 25.69 8.69
N ASP A 106 12.69 26.47 8.21
CA ASP A 106 12.73 27.07 6.87
C ASP A 106 13.78 28.19 6.78
N ARG A 107 14.00 28.94 7.86
CA ARG A 107 15.14 29.87 7.96
C ARG A 107 16.47 29.14 7.99
N ALA A 108 16.60 28.06 8.75
CA ALA A 108 17.81 27.23 8.81
C ALA A 108 18.11 26.56 7.46
N ALA A 109 17.08 26.03 6.77
CA ALA A 109 17.21 25.49 5.42
C ALA A 109 17.62 26.58 4.41
N ARG A 110 17.07 27.80 4.53
CA ARG A 110 17.49 28.96 3.72
C ARG A 110 18.94 29.38 3.98
N ILE A 111 19.40 29.33 5.23
CA ILE A 111 20.80 29.60 5.60
C ILE A 111 21.72 28.51 5.03
N ALA A 112 21.35 27.23 5.15
CA ALA A 112 22.08 26.12 4.57
C ALA A 112 22.12 26.20 3.03
N ALA A 113 21.03 26.67 2.39
CA ALA A 113 20.92 26.88 0.95
C ALA A 113 21.85 27.98 0.40
N ARG A 114 22.39 28.86 1.25
CA ARG A 114 23.39 29.89 0.87
C ARG A 114 24.81 29.32 0.70
N THR A 115 24.98 28.00 0.72
CA THR A 115 26.24 27.40 0.27
C THR A 115 26.37 27.58 -1.25
N PRO A 116 27.53 28.00 -1.77
CA PRO A 116 27.73 28.24 -3.22
C PRO A 116 27.36 27.05 -4.12
N VAL A 117 27.41 25.84 -3.54
CA VAL A 117 27.00 24.57 -4.15
C VAL A 117 25.49 24.49 -4.39
N LEU A 118 24.67 24.84 -3.39
CA LEU A 118 23.21 24.79 -3.50
C LEU A 118 22.68 25.93 -4.37
N ASP A 119 23.32 27.10 -4.32
CA ASP A 119 23.00 28.23 -5.19
C ASP A 119 23.07 27.89 -6.69
N LYS A 120 24.11 27.15 -7.12
CA LYS A 120 24.24 26.68 -8.51
C LYS A 120 23.10 25.73 -8.90
N ALA A 121 22.72 24.83 -7.99
CA ALA A 121 21.60 23.91 -8.21
C ALA A 121 20.26 24.64 -8.28
N VAL A 122 20.02 25.61 -7.39
CA VAL A 122 18.81 26.45 -7.40
C VAL A 122 18.69 27.24 -8.70
N ARG A 123 19.78 27.89 -9.15
CA ARG A 123 19.79 28.63 -10.43
C ARG A 123 19.54 27.70 -11.62
N TRP A 124 20.21 26.55 -11.68
CA TRP A 124 20.00 25.59 -12.76
C TRP A 124 18.55 25.10 -12.82
N THR A 125 17.96 24.76 -11.66
CA THR A 125 16.56 24.33 -11.58
C THR A 125 15.60 25.43 -12.04
N ARG A 126 15.90 26.69 -11.73
CA ARG A 126 15.10 27.83 -12.21
C ARG A 126 15.17 27.97 -13.73
N ASP A 127 16.37 27.97 -14.31
CA ASP A 127 16.52 28.11 -15.76
C ASP A 127 15.82 26.97 -16.52
N LEU A 128 15.78 25.77 -15.91
CA LEU A 128 15.04 24.62 -16.41
C LEU A 128 13.52 24.79 -16.26
N ALA A 129 13.04 25.34 -15.15
CA ALA A 129 11.63 25.65 -14.95
C ALA A 129 11.13 26.68 -15.98
N ASP A 130 11.92 27.71 -16.26
CA ASP A 130 11.62 28.71 -17.29
C ASP A 130 11.56 28.06 -18.69
N ALA A 131 12.52 27.17 -19.01
CA ALA A 131 12.47 26.43 -20.27
C ALA A 131 11.29 25.44 -20.35
N THR A 132 10.83 24.91 -19.21
CA THR A 132 9.65 24.04 -19.12
C THR A 132 8.36 24.83 -19.36
N ASP A 133 8.29 26.07 -18.86
CA ASP A 133 7.20 27.00 -19.15
C ASP A 133 7.14 27.38 -20.64
N GLU A 134 8.28 27.61 -21.28
CA GLU A 134 8.35 27.84 -22.74
C GLU A 134 7.94 26.61 -23.57
N LEU A 135 8.23 25.39 -23.08
CA LEU A 135 7.83 24.14 -23.72
C LEU A 135 6.31 23.92 -23.72
N ALA A 136 5.57 24.53 -22.79
CA ALA A 136 4.14 24.33 -22.66
C ALA A 136 3.32 24.85 -23.85
N ALA A 137 3.77 25.93 -24.52
CA ALA A 137 3.04 26.49 -25.66
C ALA A 137 3.05 25.56 -26.89
N PRO A 138 4.20 25.05 -27.38
CA PRO A 138 4.21 24.03 -28.44
C PRO A 138 3.37 22.79 -28.14
N VAL A 139 3.26 22.38 -26.87
CA VAL A 139 2.42 21.25 -26.44
C VAL A 139 0.93 21.57 -26.59
N LEU A 140 0.49 22.77 -26.22
CA LEU A 140 -0.91 23.18 -26.35
C LEU A 140 -1.35 23.39 -27.80
N ASP A 141 -0.42 23.80 -28.66
CA ASP A 141 -0.67 24.11 -30.07
C ASP A 141 -0.39 22.91 -30.98
N SER A 142 0.07 21.79 -30.43
CA SER A 142 0.57 20.63 -31.19
C SER A 142 1.59 21.03 -32.26
N ALA A 143 2.44 22.01 -31.93
CA ALA A 143 3.37 22.65 -32.84
C ALA A 143 4.79 22.08 -32.71
N PRO A 144 5.62 22.10 -33.78
CA PRO A 144 7.01 21.68 -33.71
C PRO A 144 7.84 22.48 -32.70
N LEU A 145 8.88 21.85 -32.15
CA LEU A 145 9.78 22.50 -31.19
C LEU A 145 10.59 23.64 -31.85
N PRO A 146 10.54 24.89 -31.35
CA PRO A 146 11.34 25.98 -31.89
C PRO A 146 12.85 25.74 -31.74
N SER A 147 13.63 26.05 -32.78
CA SER A 147 15.10 25.85 -32.78
C SER A 147 15.83 26.58 -31.66
N ALA A 148 15.36 27.76 -31.24
CA ALA A 148 15.93 28.50 -30.12
C ALA A 148 15.74 27.79 -28.78
N LEU A 149 14.53 27.26 -28.55
CA LEU A 149 14.18 26.50 -27.35
C LEU A 149 14.95 25.17 -27.31
N TYR A 150 15.01 24.46 -28.44
CA TYR A 150 15.86 23.28 -28.61
C TYR A 150 17.32 23.53 -28.16
N ARG A 151 17.97 24.57 -28.70
CA ARG A 151 19.35 24.93 -28.33
C ARG A 151 19.50 25.30 -26.85
N ARG A 152 18.47 25.90 -26.25
CA ARG A 152 18.47 26.23 -24.81
C ARG A 152 18.40 24.95 -23.97
N LEU A 153 17.51 24.02 -24.29
CA LEU A 153 17.38 22.73 -23.60
C LEU A 153 18.67 21.92 -23.67
N PHE A 154 19.30 21.87 -24.84
CA PHE A 154 20.57 21.18 -25.02
C PHE A 154 21.67 21.77 -24.12
N ARG A 155 21.83 23.10 -24.10
CA ARG A 155 22.78 23.78 -23.20
C ARG A 155 22.49 23.53 -21.72
N LEU A 156 21.22 23.41 -21.32
CA LEU A 156 20.84 23.09 -19.94
C LEU A 156 21.28 21.67 -19.55
N VAL A 157 21.14 20.70 -20.45
CA VAL A 157 21.59 19.31 -20.28
C VAL A 157 23.12 19.24 -20.26
N GLU A 158 23.80 19.87 -21.21
CA GLU A 158 25.28 19.91 -21.22
C GLU A 158 25.84 20.53 -19.94
N ARG A 159 25.26 21.64 -19.47
CA ARG A 159 25.64 22.28 -18.21
C ARG A 159 25.42 21.36 -17.01
N PHE A 160 24.37 20.55 -17.02
CA PHE A 160 24.11 19.56 -15.98
C PHE A 160 25.20 18.48 -15.97
N ASP A 161 25.54 17.92 -17.13
CA ASP A 161 26.54 16.86 -17.26
C ASP A 161 27.96 17.36 -16.98
N ALA A 162 28.31 18.54 -17.49
CA ALA A 162 29.62 19.14 -17.30
C ALA A 162 29.89 19.58 -15.85
N ALA A 163 28.85 19.79 -15.02
CA ALA A 163 29.01 20.29 -13.65
C ALA A 163 28.90 19.15 -12.59
N PRO A 164 30.03 18.70 -11.99
CA PRO A 164 30.00 17.61 -11.00
C PRO A 164 29.17 17.94 -9.75
N VAL A 165 29.00 19.22 -9.44
CA VAL A 165 28.19 19.70 -8.32
C VAL A 165 26.69 19.48 -8.55
N LEU A 166 26.21 19.65 -9.78
CA LEU A 166 24.82 19.43 -10.15
C LEU A 166 24.50 17.93 -10.15
N ARG A 167 25.39 17.12 -10.76
CA ARG A 167 25.26 15.66 -10.76
C ARG A 167 25.23 15.06 -9.35
N ARG A 168 26.11 15.51 -8.45
CA ARG A 168 26.14 15.04 -7.06
C ARG A 168 24.90 15.48 -6.26
N THR A 169 24.41 16.69 -6.48
CA THR A 169 23.29 17.25 -5.70
C THR A 169 21.94 16.73 -6.17
N LEU A 170 21.71 16.73 -7.49
CA LEU A 170 20.42 16.50 -8.12
C LEU A 170 20.35 15.21 -8.93
N GLY A 171 21.48 14.66 -9.40
CA GLY A 171 21.47 13.56 -10.36
C GLY A 171 20.81 12.28 -9.87
N SER A 172 20.84 12.02 -8.56
CA SER A 172 20.14 10.88 -7.97
C SER A 172 18.68 11.17 -7.59
N ALA A 173 18.21 12.41 -7.69
CA ALA A 173 16.83 12.77 -7.36
C ALA A 173 15.87 12.09 -8.33
N VAL A 174 14.75 11.61 -7.80
CA VAL A 174 13.81 10.73 -8.49
C VAL A 174 12.52 11.48 -8.78
N ARG A 175 12.07 11.40 -10.03
CA ARG A 175 10.74 11.90 -10.43
C ARG A 175 9.66 11.10 -9.73
N ARG A 176 8.63 11.79 -9.27
CA ARG A 176 7.34 11.21 -8.93
C ARG A 176 6.44 11.31 -10.16
N PRO A 177 5.95 10.19 -10.72
CA PRO A 177 5.09 10.26 -11.89
C PRO A 177 3.81 11.06 -11.57
N PRO A 178 3.35 11.92 -12.47
CA PRO A 178 2.23 12.82 -12.20
C PRO A 178 0.88 12.09 -12.34
N SER A 179 0.06 12.13 -11.29
CA SER A 179 -1.27 11.51 -11.29
C SER A 179 -2.23 12.17 -12.29
N CYS A 180 -2.09 13.47 -12.58
CA CYS A 180 -2.91 14.13 -13.60
C CYS A 180 -2.89 13.40 -14.94
N PHE A 181 -1.73 12.92 -15.39
CA PHE A 181 -1.59 12.21 -16.66
C PHE A 181 -1.64 10.70 -16.53
N CYS A 182 -1.17 10.16 -15.40
CA CYS A 182 -1.03 8.71 -15.23
C CYS A 182 -2.21 8.05 -14.48
N SER A 183 -3.09 8.80 -13.81
CA SER A 183 -4.26 8.26 -13.09
C SER A 183 -5.58 8.87 -13.55
N PHE A 184 -5.54 10.14 -13.97
CA PHE A 184 -6.73 10.92 -14.26
C PHE A 184 -6.97 11.13 -15.76
N ASP A 185 -5.97 10.83 -16.61
CA ASP A 185 -5.99 11.08 -18.05
C ASP A 185 -6.41 12.51 -18.40
N GLN A 186 -5.85 13.50 -17.70
CA GLN A 186 -5.99 14.89 -18.12
C GLN A 186 -5.14 15.16 -19.36
N TYR A 187 -5.62 16.05 -20.22
CA TYR A 187 -4.94 16.48 -21.43
C TYR A 187 -4.59 17.97 -21.37
N PRO A 188 -3.59 18.44 -22.14
CA PRO A 188 -3.32 19.87 -22.29
C PRO A 188 -4.56 20.70 -22.65
N ALA A 189 -5.49 20.12 -23.43
CA ALA A 189 -6.77 20.73 -23.78
C ALA A 189 -7.66 21.06 -22.56
N ASP A 190 -7.58 20.28 -21.48
CA ASP A 190 -8.34 20.53 -20.25
C ASP A 190 -7.86 21.82 -19.56
N LEU A 191 -6.56 22.13 -19.65
CA LEU A 191 -5.99 23.36 -19.09
C LEU A 191 -6.37 24.59 -19.92
N ALA A 192 -6.45 24.43 -21.24
CA ALA A 192 -6.98 25.48 -22.12
C ALA A 192 -8.44 25.80 -21.80
N GLU A 193 -9.26 24.77 -21.55
CA GLU A 193 -10.65 24.94 -21.16
C GLU A 193 -10.78 25.56 -19.76
N LEU A 194 -9.96 25.16 -18.79
CA LEU A 194 -9.91 25.79 -17.47
C LEU A 194 -9.55 27.28 -17.54
N ALA A 195 -8.57 27.65 -18.37
CA ALA A 195 -8.22 29.06 -18.61
C ALA A 195 -9.41 29.84 -19.19
N ARG A 196 -10.08 29.28 -20.20
CA ARG A 196 -11.28 29.88 -20.80
C ARG A 196 -12.41 30.08 -19.79
N ARG A 197 -12.66 29.09 -18.92
CA ARG A 197 -13.68 29.19 -17.86
C ARG A 197 -13.31 30.23 -16.81
N PHE A 198 -12.03 30.34 -16.47
CA PHE A 198 -11.56 31.37 -15.56
C PHE A 198 -11.80 32.77 -16.14
N ASP A 199 -11.44 33.01 -17.39
CA ASP A 199 -11.67 34.30 -18.05
C ASP A 199 -13.15 34.64 -18.16
N ALA A 200 -14.00 33.64 -18.46
CA ALA A 200 -15.45 33.83 -18.49
C ALA A 200 -16.02 34.17 -17.09
N ALA A 201 -15.52 33.52 -16.05
CA ALA A 201 -15.95 33.77 -14.68
C ALA A 201 -15.38 35.10 -14.12
N ARG A 202 -14.21 35.53 -14.61
CA ARG A 202 -13.50 36.72 -14.15
C ARG A 202 -12.71 37.35 -15.29
N PRO A 203 -13.33 38.23 -16.09
CA PRO A 203 -12.61 39.02 -17.07
C PRO A 203 -11.60 39.95 -16.38
N LEU A 204 -10.34 39.90 -16.78
CA LEU A 204 -9.26 40.71 -16.21
C LEU A 204 -8.53 41.50 -17.31
N PRO A 205 -7.93 42.67 -17.00
CA PRO A 205 -7.10 43.38 -17.96
C PRO A 205 -5.89 42.54 -18.39
N ALA A 206 -5.57 42.52 -19.69
CA ALA A 206 -4.49 41.72 -20.25
C ALA A 206 -3.09 42.00 -19.63
N GLY A 207 -2.88 43.20 -19.07
CA GLY A 207 -1.64 43.59 -18.41
C GLY A 207 -1.59 43.28 -16.91
N LEU A 208 -2.69 42.83 -16.31
CA LEU A 208 -2.73 42.52 -14.88
C LEU A 208 -1.85 41.28 -14.60
N PRO A 209 -0.91 41.35 -13.64
CA PRO A 209 -0.05 40.20 -13.37
C PRO A 209 -0.81 39.01 -12.79
N LEU A 210 -0.63 37.83 -13.39
CA LEU A 210 -1.15 36.55 -12.92
C LEU A 210 -0.01 35.68 -12.40
N LEU A 211 -0.21 35.07 -11.23
CA LEU A 211 0.67 34.06 -10.64
C LEU A 211 0.00 32.70 -10.69
N VAL A 212 0.47 31.81 -11.55
CA VAL A 212 0.03 30.41 -11.58
C VAL A 212 0.88 29.60 -10.61
N VAL A 213 0.21 28.95 -9.65
CA VAL A 213 0.82 28.15 -8.58
C VAL A 213 0.41 26.70 -8.74
N GLY A 214 1.31 25.89 -9.29
CA GLY A 214 1.15 24.45 -9.37
C GLY A 214 1.42 23.77 -8.03
N VAL A 215 0.44 23.08 -7.46
CA VAL A 215 0.66 22.28 -6.26
C VAL A 215 1.43 21.01 -6.62
N ARG A 216 2.61 20.81 -6.01
CA ARG A 216 3.45 19.65 -6.27
C ARG A 216 2.77 18.39 -5.74
N THR A 217 2.48 17.41 -6.57
CA THR A 217 3.34 16.95 -7.69
C THR A 217 2.80 17.26 -9.08
N SER A 218 1.51 17.00 -9.34
CA SER A 218 0.90 17.16 -10.66
C SER A 218 0.93 18.61 -11.14
N GLY A 219 0.83 19.58 -10.23
CA GLY A 219 0.97 21.00 -10.53
C GLY A 219 2.32 21.41 -11.16
N SER A 220 3.39 20.62 -11.03
CA SER A 220 4.65 20.88 -11.77
C SER A 220 4.50 20.72 -13.29
N TYR A 221 3.45 20.05 -13.73
CA TYR A 221 3.11 19.84 -15.14
C TYR A 221 1.91 20.70 -15.53
N LEU A 222 0.87 20.75 -14.69
CA LEU A 222 -0.34 21.51 -14.97
C LEU A 222 -0.13 23.03 -14.91
N GLY A 223 0.72 23.52 -14.00
CA GLY A 223 1.02 24.95 -13.85
C GLY A 223 1.56 25.61 -15.12
N PRO A 224 2.66 25.08 -15.71
CA PRO A 224 3.17 25.56 -16.99
C PRO A 224 2.14 25.53 -18.13
N LEU A 225 1.35 24.46 -18.25
CA LEU A 225 0.30 24.35 -19.27
C LEU A 225 -0.80 25.39 -19.08
N LEU A 226 -1.25 25.61 -17.84
CA LEU A 226 -2.24 26.63 -17.53
C LEU A 226 -1.68 28.04 -17.80
N ALA A 227 -0.42 28.31 -17.44
CA ALA A 227 0.23 29.59 -17.71
C ALA A 227 0.32 29.87 -19.22
N ALA A 228 0.71 28.88 -20.03
CA ALA A 228 0.72 29.00 -21.48
C ALA A 228 -0.69 29.18 -22.06
N ALA A 229 -1.70 28.49 -21.53
CA ALA A 229 -3.09 28.66 -21.95
C ALA A 229 -3.62 30.08 -21.67
N LEU A 230 -3.30 30.67 -20.51
CA LEU A 230 -3.66 32.05 -20.18
C LEU A 230 -2.96 33.07 -21.09
N ARG A 231 -1.68 32.83 -21.43
CA ARG A 231 -0.96 33.66 -22.42
C ARG A 231 -1.62 33.59 -23.80
N ARG A 232 -2.03 32.39 -24.23
CA ARG A 232 -2.78 32.18 -25.47
C ARG A 232 -4.15 32.86 -25.45
N ALA A 233 -4.78 32.97 -24.29
CA ALA A 233 -6.04 33.70 -24.10
C ALA A 233 -5.87 35.23 -24.06
N GLY A 234 -4.63 35.74 -24.08
CA GLY A 234 -4.33 37.18 -24.20
C GLY A 234 -3.69 37.83 -22.97
N HIS A 235 -3.45 37.10 -21.88
CA HIS A 235 -2.78 37.62 -20.68
C HIS A 235 -1.27 37.78 -20.93
N ARG A 236 -0.77 39.01 -20.83
CA ARG A 236 0.63 39.34 -21.17
C ARG A 236 1.61 39.13 -20.02
N ALA A 237 1.13 39.17 -18.77
CA ALA A 237 1.95 39.13 -17.57
C ALA A 237 1.64 37.88 -16.71
N VAL A 238 2.03 36.70 -17.18
CA VAL A 238 1.79 35.43 -16.47
C VAL A 238 3.10 34.84 -15.95
N THR A 239 3.17 34.63 -14.64
CA THR A 239 4.32 34.01 -13.94
C THR A 239 3.91 32.64 -13.39
N GLY A 240 4.70 31.61 -13.69
CA GLY A 240 4.51 30.26 -13.15
C GLY A 240 5.45 29.94 -11.99
N CYS A 241 4.96 29.20 -10.99
CA CYS A 241 5.78 28.53 -9.99
C CYS A 241 5.11 27.28 -9.45
N THR A 242 5.84 26.49 -8.67
CA THR A 242 5.29 25.31 -7.99
C THR A 242 5.55 25.36 -6.49
N VAL A 243 4.67 24.73 -5.70
CA VAL A 243 4.77 24.76 -4.23
C VAL A 243 4.35 23.42 -3.61
N ARG A 244 4.95 23.05 -2.48
CA ARG A 244 4.45 21.94 -1.64
C ARG A 244 3.55 22.56 -0.57
N PRO A 245 2.41 21.92 -0.20
CA PRO A 245 1.55 22.43 0.86
C PRO A 245 2.32 22.73 2.15
N GLY A 246 2.03 23.88 2.75
CA GLY A 246 2.71 24.39 3.95
C GLY A 246 4.11 24.98 3.72
N GLN A 247 4.54 25.23 2.46
CA GLN A 247 5.78 25.95 2.14
C GLN A 247 5.50 27.35 1.58
N ALA A 248 6.47 28.25 1.71
CA ALA A 248 6.42 29.58 1.11
C ALA A 248 6.40 29.51 -0.44
N VAL A 249 5.55 30.33 -1.06
CA VAL A 249 5.51 30.53 -2.52
C VAL A 249 6.65 31.45 -2.94
N LEU A 250 7.24 31.20 -4.13
CA LEU A 250 8.36 31.97 -4.69
C LEU A 250 9.54 32.19 -3.71
N PRO A 251 10.06 31.13 -3.04
CA PRO A 251 11.14 31.28 -2.07
C PRO A 251 12.41 31.86 -2.73
N GLY A 252 12.97 32.93 -2.16
CA GLY A 252 14.13 33.63 -2.75
C GLY A 252 13.79 34.54 -3.94
N ARG A 253 12.50 34.77 -4.22
CA ARG A 253 11.97 35.72 -5.22
C ARG A 253 11.01 36.71 -4.58
N GLU A 254 11.31 37.14 -3.35
CA GLU A 254 10.45 38.01 -2.54
C GLU A 254 10.17 39.36 -3.21
N ARG A 255 11.15 39.90 -3.96
CA ARG A 255 10.97 41.14 -4.74
C ARG A 255 9.95 40.99 -5.85
N GLU A 256 9.86 39.81 -6.46
CA GLU A 256 8.91 39.56 -7.53
C GLU A 256 7.50 39.38 -6.97
N LEU A 257 7.37 38.63 -5.88
CA LEU A 257 6.13 38.53 -5.12
C LEU A 257 5.64 39.92 -4.68
N ALA A 258 6.52 40.77 -4.16
CA ALA A 258 6.17 42.14 -3.77
C ALA A 258 5.68 42.99 -4.96
N ARG A 259 6.27 42.84 -6.15
CA ARG A 259 5.79 43.53 -7.37
C ARG A 259 4.42 43.02 -7.81
N LEU A 260 4.18 41.71 -7.76
CA LEU A 260 2.88 41.11 -8.07
C LEU A 260 1.79 41.67 -7.14
N LEU A 261 2.07 41.74 -5.84
CA LEU A 261 1.15 42.28 -4.84
C LEU A 261 0.91 43.79 -5.03
N ALA A 262 1.98 44.56 -5.27
CA ALA A 262 1.86 46.01 -5.50
C ALA A 262 1.05 46.36 -6.76
N ALA A 263 1.03 45.47 -7.75
CA ALA A 263 0.25 45.61 -8.97
C ALA A 263 -1.19 45.07 -8.85
N GLY A 264 -1.63 44.61 -7.68
CA GLY A 264 -2.95 44.01 -7.48
C GLY A 264 -3.13 42.66 -8.21
N GLY A 265 -2.03 41.92 -8.41
CA GLY A 265 -2.02 40.68 -9.17
C GLY A 265 -2.90 39.58 -8.58
N GLN A 266 -3.25 38.61 -9.42
CA GLN A 266 -4.12 37.48 -9.06
C GLN A 266 -3.30 36.19 -8.93
N ALA A 267 -3.67 35.32 -7.99
CA ALA A 267 -3.05 34.01 -7.81
C ALA A 267 -4.01 32.89 -8.21
N LEU A 268 -3.54 31.98 -9.07
CA LEU A 268 -4.30 30.85 -9.62
C LEU A 268 -3.65 29.55 -9.17
N VAL A 269 -4.32 28.81 -8.28
CA VAL A 269 -3.83 27.53 -7.75
C VAL A 269 -4.36 26.39 -8.62
N VAL A 270 -3.47 25.50 -9.07
CA VAL A 270 -3.83 24.32 -9.89
C VAL A 270 -3.17 23.04 -9.35
N ASP A 271 -3.92 21.96 -9.35
CA ASP A 271 -3.45 20.60 -9.05
C ASP A 271 -4.28 19.57 -9.82
N ASP A 272 -3.97 18.28 -9.62
CA ASP A 272 -4.82 17.19 -10.06
C ASP A 272 -6.18 17.16 -9.32
N PRO A 273 -7.17 16.42 -9.87
CA PRO A 273 -8.49 16.30 -9.28
C PRO A 273 -8.47 15.96 -7.77
N PRO A 274 -9.05 16.80 -6.91
CA PRO A 274 -8.94 16.63 -5.47
C PRO A 274 -9.89 15.56 -4.92
N VAL A 275 -9.43 14.78 -3.94
CA VAL A 275 -10.31 13.91 -3.11
C VAL A 275 -10.97 14.71 -1.98
N THR A 276 -10.19 15.53 -1.27
CA THR A 276 -10.67 16.38 -0.15
C THR A 276 -10.39 17.87 -0.35
N GLY A 277 -9.47 18.22 -1.25
CA GLY A 277 -9.06 19.59 -1.51
C GLY A 277 -8.16 20.23 -0.44
N ARG A 278 -7.76 19.49 0.61
CA ARG A 278 -6.93 20.03 1.71
C ARG A 278 -5.64 20.69 1.23
N SER A 279 -4.91 20.05 0.32
CA SER A 279 -3.64 20.59 -0.20
C SER A 279 -3.83 21.89 -0.98
N LEU A 280 -4.93 22.02 -1.74
CA LEU A 280 -5.29 23.25 -2.42
C LEU A 280 -5.62 24.37 -1.42
N ALA A 281 -6.43 24.06 -0.40
CA ALA A 281 -6.78 25.02 0.65
C ALA A 281 -5.56 25.47 1.47
N GLU A 282 -4.64 24.56 1.81
CA GLU A 282 -3.39 24.89 2.51
C GLU A 282 -2.52 25.84 1.69
N VAL A 283 -2.43 25.64 0.37
CA VAL A 283 -1.67 26.54 -0.53
C VAL A 283 -2.36 27.90 -0.69
N ALA A 284 -3.68 27.92 -0.89
CA ALA A 284 -4.46 29.15 -0.98
C ALA A 284 -4.36 29.99 0.31
N ALA A 285 -4.48 29.35 1.48
CA ALA A 285 -4.28 30.01 2.77
C ALA A 285 -2.84 30.52 2.95
N GLY A 286 -1.85 29.77 2.46
CA GLY A 286 -0.45 30.20 2.44
C GLY A 286 -0.23 31.47 1.61
N LEU A 287 -0.87 31.59 0.44
CA LEU A 287 -0.83 32.78 -0.41
C LEU A 287 -1.44 34.01 0.29
N CYS A 288 -2.58 33.83 0.97
CA CYS A 288 -3.18 34.89 1.78
C CYS A 288 -2.26 35.32 2.93
N GLY A 289 -1.61 34.36 3.60
CA GLY A 289 -0.61 34.63 4.63
C GLY A 289 0.64 35.37 4.11
N GLN A 290 0.86 35.38 2.79
CA GLN A 290 1.93 36.13 2.13
C GLN A 290 1.45 37.49 1.54
N GLY A 291 0.19 37.86 1.75
CA GLY A 291 -0.34 39.20 1.43
C GLY A 291 -1.35 39.26 0.28
N PHE A 292 -1.69 38.15 -0.38
CA PHE A 292 -2.76 38.15 -1.37
C PHE A 292 -4.14 38.33 -0.70
N PRO A 293 -4.99 39.24 -1.19
CA PRO A 293 -6.40 39.28 -0.81
C PRO A 293 -7.10 37.96 -1.12
N VAL A 294 -8.05 37.54 -0.29
CA VAL A 294 -8.78 36.27 -0.46
C VAL A 294 -9.50 36.21 -1.80
N ASP A 295 -10.09 37.33 -2.22
CA ASP A 295 -10.77 37.48 -3.50
C ASP A 295 -9.77 37.53 -4.68
N ALA A 296 -8.47 37.72 -4.45
CA ALA A 296 -7.43 37.64 -5.48
C ALA A 296 -6.88 36.22 -5.68
N VAL A 297 -7.34 35.24 -4.89
CA VAL A 297 -6.92 33.83 -4.98
C VAL A 297 -8.05 33.00 -5.58
N SER A 298 -7.77 32.33 -6.70
CA SER A 298 -8.70 31.39 -7.35
C SER A 298 -8.07 30.00 -7.47
N VAL A 299 -8.90 28.97 -7.35
CA VAL A 299 -8.50 27.56 -7.51
C VAL A 299 -9.10 27.04 -8.80
N LEU A 300 -8.24 26.58 -9.72
CA LEU A 300 -8.63 26.03 -11.02
C LEU A 300 -8.37 24.52 -11.00
N VAL A 301 -9.42 23.71 -11.07
CA VAL A 301 -9.31 22.25 -10.93
C VAL A 301 -10.29 21.51 -11.82
N ALA A 302 -9.84 20.38 -12.37
CA ALA A 302 -10.74 19.40 -12.93
C ALA A 302 -11.38 18.57 -11.80
N VAL A 303 -12.66 18.26 -11.90
CA VAL A 303 -13.42 17.57 -10.86
C VAL A 303 -14.21 16.40 -11.42
N GLU A 304 -14.09 15.24 -10.77
CA GLU A 304 -14.88 14.04 -11.11
C GLU A 304 -16.32 14.17 -10.60
N ARG A 305 -16.48 14.80 -9.44
CA ARG A 305 -17.75 15.03 -8.74
C ARG A 305 -17.90 16.52 -8.47
N GLU A 306 -18.79 16.89 -7.55
CA GLU A 306 -18.87 18.26 -7.07
C GLU A 306 -17.52 18.76 -6.54
N PRO A 307 -17.15 20.03 -6.85
CA PRO A 307 -15.92 20.61 -6.34
C PRO A 307 -15.96 20.65 -4.80
N PRO A 308 -14.83 20.40 -4.11
CA PRO A 308 -14.78 20.56 -2.66
C PRO A 308 -15.10 22.02 -2.31
N SER A 309 -15.88 22.24 -1.25
CA SER A 309 -16.02 23.58 -0.67
C SER A 309 -14.70 23.96 -0.02
N LEU A 310 -13.96 24.88 -0.63
CA LEU A 310 -12.66 25.35 -0.14
C LEU A 310 -12.79 26.63 0.70
N GLY A 311 -13.92 26.85 1.36
CA GLY A 311 -14.16 28.06 2.15
C GLY A 311 -14.34 29.29 1.25
N PRO A 312 -13.60 30.39 1.49
CA PRO A 312 -13.88 31.68 0.82
C PRO A 312 -13.27 31.81 -0.58
N TYR A 313 -12.50 30.82 -1.04
CA TYR A 313 -11.80 30.90 -2.33
C TYR A 313 -12.73 30.58 -3.50
N ARG A 314 -12.56 31.30 -4.61
CA ARG A 314 -13.28 31.01 -5.86
C ARG A 314 -12.74 29.71 -6.46
N VAL A 315 -13.63 28.76 -6.75
CA VAL A 315 -13.28 27.52 -7.45
C VAL A 315 -13.82 27.57 -8.87
N VAL A 316 -12.92 27.48 -9.86
CA VAL A 316 -13.25 27.30 -11.27
C VAL A 316 -13.06 25.82 -11.60
N ALA A 317 -14.16 25.15 -11.86
CA ALA A 317 -14.19 23.70 -12.02
C ALA A 317 -14.39 23.28 -13.50
N LEU A 318 -13.62 22.26 -13.92
CA LEU A 318 -13.88 21.50 -15.15
C LEU A 318 -14.56 20.18 -14.77
N ALA A 319 -15.88 20.11 -14.99
CA ALA A 319 -16.68 18.94 -14.68
C ALA A 319 -16.36 17.77 -15.62
N ARG A 320 -16.49 16.54 -15.11
CA ARG A 320 -16.05 15.33 -15.81
C ARG A 320 -16.50 15.19 -17.27
N PRO A 321 -17.78 15.42 -17.64
CA PRO A 321 -18.23 15.27 -19.03
C PRO A 321 -17.50 16.15 -20.04
N ASP A 322 -16.89 17.25 -19.56
CA ASP A 322 -16.18 18.22 -20.39
C ASP A 322 -14.68 17.90 -20.53
N TRP A 323 -14.21 16.80 -19.94
CA TRP A 323 -12.80 16.41 -20.05
C TRP A 323 -12.51 15.87 -21.44
N GLU A 324 -11.33 16.18 -21.95
CA GLU A 324 -10.87 15.73 -23.27
C GLU A 324 -10.92 14.21 -23.42
N VAL A 325 -10.56 13.47 -22.37
CA VAL A 325 -10.60 12.01 -22.39
C VAL A 325 -12.00 11.46 -22.65
N ASP A 326 -13.07 12.13 -22.20
CA ASP A 326 -14.45 11.67 -22.44
C ASP A 326 -14.87 11.95 -23.90
N ARG A 327 -14.32 13.00 -24.54
CA ARG A 327 -14.47 13.22 -25.99
C ARG A 327 -13.73 12.16 -26.80
N LEU A 328 -12.47 11.88 -26.44
CA LEU A 328 -11.60 10.91 -27.11
C LEU A 328 -12.08 9.46 -26.97
N THR A 329 -12.84 9.16 -25.92
CA THR A 329 -13.41 7.83 -25.68
C THR A 329 -14.91 7.73 -26.01
N SER A 330 -15.47 8.74 -26.67
CA SER A 330 -16.81 8.68 -27.23
C SER A 330 -16.93 7.57 -28.29
N PRO A 331 -18.11 6.97 -28.49
CA PRO A 331 -18.27 5.88 -29.45
C PRO A 331 -17.79 6.21 -30.88
N ASP A 332 -17.99 7.45 -31.34
CA ASP A 332 -17.56 7.89 -32.67
C ASP A 332 -16.05 8.08 -32.77
N ALA A 333 -15.43 8.69 -31.75
CA ALA A 333 -13.98 8.83 -31.70
C ALA A 333 -13.28 7.46 -31.67
N VAL A 334 -13.82 6.51 -30.89
CA VAL A 334 -13.32 5.14 -30.81
C VAL A 334 -13.47 4.41 -32.16
N ARG A 335 -14.62 4.53 -32.85
CA ARG A 335 -14.79 3.98 -34.19
C ARG A 335 -13.76 4.53 -35.18
N ALA A 336 -13.59 5.85 -35.19
CA ALA A 336 -12.65 6.53 -36.07
C ALA A 336 -11.20 6.12 -35.78
N LEU A 337 -10.83 5.99 -34.50
CA LEU A 337 -9.53 5.49 -34.09
C LEU A 337 -9.31 4.06 -34.61
N VAL A 338 -10.22 3.12 -34.31
CA VAL A 338 -10.03 1.71 -34.67
C VAL A 338 -9.93 1.51 -36.18
N ARG A 339 -10.77 2.18 -36.98
CA ARG A 339 -10.70 2.10 -38.45
C ARG A 339 -9.35 2.55 -39.02
N ARG A 340 -8.74 3.57 -38.41
CA ARG A 340 -7.42 4.09 -38.82
C ARG A 340 -6.27 3.25 -38.27
N ALA A 341 -6.39 2.80 -37.03
CA ALA A 341 -5.32 2.22 -36.23
C ALA A 341 -5.10 0.72 -36.49
N VAL A 342 -6.17 -0.03 -36.76
CA VAL A 342 -6.10 -1.48 -36.89
C VAL A 342 -5.99 -1.86 -38.37
N PRO A 343 -4.93 -2.56 -38.79
CA PRO A 343 -4.77 -2.97 -40.19
C PRO A 343 -6.00 -3.74 -40.71
N GLY A 344 -6.55 -3.31 -41.85
CA GLY A 344 -7.75 -3.91 -42.46
C GLY A 344 -9.08 -3.52 -41.81
N ALA A 345 -9.08 -2.74 -40.72
CA ALA A 345 -10.31 -2.33 -40.04
C ALA A 345 -11.11 -1.24 -40.75
N ALA A 346 -10.50 -0.55 -41.73
CA ALA A 346 -11.18 0.41 -42.58
C ALA A 346 -12.36 -0.24 -43.33
N ASP A 347 -12.20 -1.51 -43.74
CA ASP A 347 -13.15 -2.26 -44.57
C ASP A 347 -14.08 -3.19 -43.75
N TRP A 348 -14.03 -3.12 -42.40
CA TRP A 348 -14.91 -3.95 -41.57
C TRP A 348 -16.37 -3.54 -41.75
N ALA A 349 -17.22 -4.53 -42.03
CA ALA A 349 -18.65 -4.34 -42.27
C ALA A 349 -19.36 -3.70 -41.07
N ARG A 350 -18.93 -4.03 -39.85
CA ARG A 350 -19.48 -3.47 -38.61
C ARG A 350 -18.41 -3.33 -37.52
N LEU A 351 -18.54 -2.26 -36.74
CA LEU A 351 -17.80 -2.01 -35.52
C LEU A 351 -18.78 -1.75 -34.37
N GLU A 352 -18.81 -2.68 -33.42
CA GLU A 352 -19.61 -2.54 -32.20
C GLU A 352 -18.74 -1.92 -31.11
N VAL A 353 -19.19 -0.79 -30.57
CA VAL A 353 -18.51 -0.11 -29.45
C VAL A 353 -19.40 -0.25 -28.23
N GLY A 354 -18.91 -0.95 -27.22
CA GLY A 354 -19.60 -1.10 -25.95
C GLY A 354 -19.46 0.13 -25.05
N PRO A 355 -20.11 0.14 -23.88
CA PRO A 355 -20.03 1.26 -22.96
C PRO A 355 -18.61 1.43 -22.42
N ALA A 356 -18.17 2.68 -22.33
CA ALA A 356 -16.92 3.02 -21.66
C ALA A 356 -17.03 2.70 -20.15
N GLY A 357 -16.09 1.91 -19.65
CA GLY A 357 -15.93 1.62 -18.22
C GLY A 357 -14.62 2.17 -17.67
N SER A 358 -14.33 1.84 -16.41
CA SER A 358 -13.01 2.01 -15.81
C SER A 358 -12.53 0.68 -15.21
N PRO A 359 -11.27 0.25 -15.43
CA PRO A 359 -10.75 -1.01 -14.91
C PRO A 359 -10.36 -0.95 -13.42
N GLY A 360 -10.65 0.14 -12.70
CA GLY A 360 -10.39 0.24 -11.26
C GLY A 360 -10.72 1.59 -10.62
N ARG A 361 -10.03 1.93 -9.53
CA ARG A 361 -10.18 3.21 -8.80
C ARG A 361 -9.56 4.43 -9.50
N GLY A 362 -8.91 4.24 -10.65
CA GLY A 362 -8.40 5.33 -11.50
C GLY A 362 -9.43 5.75 -12.55
N LEU A 363 -9.19 6.85 -13.24
CA LEU A 363 -10.08 7.34 -14.31
C LEU A 363 -9.68 6.84 -15.71
N HIS A 364 -8.74 5.88 -15.78
CA HIS A 364 -8.47 5.17 -17.02
C HIS A 364 -9.75 4.60 -17.61
N ARG A 365 -10.01 4.97 -18.86
CA ARG A 365 -11.18 4.53 -19.60
C ARG A 365 -10.82 3.27 -20.35
N THR A 366 -11.73 2.31 -20.30
CA THR A 366 -11.67 1.09 -21.10
C THR A 366 -12.95 1.00 -21.91
N VAL A 367 -12.82 0.85 -23.21
CA VAL A 367 -13.95 0.69 -24.14
C VAL A 367 -13.80 -0.64 -24.86
N PRO A 368 -14.67 -1.62 -24.59
CA PRO A 368 -14.69 -2.86 -25.36
C PRO A 368 -15.18 -2.58 -26.78
N VAL A 369 -14.52 -3.15 -27.78
CA VAL A 369 -14.85 -2.99 -29.19
C VAL A 369 -14.85 -4.36 -29.86
N THR A 370 -15.86 -4.65 -30.67
CA THR A 370 -15.89 -5.86 -31.50
C THR A 370 -15.92 -5.48 -32.97
N GLY A 371 -14.88 -5.87 -33.71
CA GLY A 371 -14.80 -5.69 -35.15
C GLY A 371 -15.33 -6.89 -35.91
N HIS A 372 -16.16 -6.66 -36.92
CA HIS A 372 -16.70 -7.73 -37.78
C HIS A 372 -16.17 -7.55 -39.22
N PRO A 373 -15.06 -8.23 -39.58
CA PRO A 373 -14.59 -8.32 -40.96
C PRO A 373 -15.65 -8.98 -41.85
N ALA A 374 -15.65 -8.69 -43.15
CA ALA A 374 -16.59 -9.30 -44.10
C ALA A 374 -16.44 -10.83 -44.18
N ASP A 375 -15.20 -11.32 -44.23
CA ASP A 375 -14.86 -12.74 -44.40
C ASP A 375 -14.06 -13.29 -43.21
N GLY A 376 -14.56 -13.13 -41.98
CA GLY A 376 -13.84 -13.61 -40.79
C GLY A 376 -14.64 -13.61 -39.50
N PRO A 377 -14.11 -14.27 -38.44
CA PRO A 377 -14.74 -14.24 -37.13
C PRO A 377 -14.67 -12.83 -36.49
N PRO A 378 -15.57 -12.53 -35.54
CA PRO A 378 -15.49 -11.31 -34.75
C PRO A 378 -14.12 -11.15 -34.07
N VAL A 379 -13.56 -9.94 -34.14
CA VAL A 379 -12.27 -9.57 -33.55
C VAL A 379 -12.53 -8.76 -32.29
N PRO A 380 -12.40 -9.36 -31.09
CA PRO A 380 -12.55 -8.63 -29.84
C PRO A 380 -11.32 -7.76 -29.57
N LEU A 381 -11.55 -6.48 -29.37
CA LEU A 381 -10.57 -5.45 -29.09
C LEU A 381 -10.96 -4.68 -27.84
N ARG A 382 -9.99 -3.93 -27.32
CA ARG A 382 -10.23 -2.96 -26.26
C ARG A 382 -9.41 -1.71 -26.51
N VAL A 383 -10.06 -0.56 -26.35
CA VAL A 383 -9.42 0.75 -26.38
C VAL A 383 -9.27 1.22 -24.94
N GLU A 384 -8.04 1.50 -24.53
CA GLU A 384 -7.72 1.90 -23.16
C GLU A 384 -6.94 3.21 -23.18
N THR A 385 -7.23 4.11 -22.24
CA THR A 385 -6.36 5.24 -21.99
C THR A 385 -5.19 4.79 -21.12
N VAL A 386 -3.98 5.25 -21.45
CA VAL A 386 -2.73 4.80 -20.80
C VAL A 386 -1.84 5.96 -20.33
N GLY A 387 -2.32 7.20 -20.41
CA GLY A 387 -1.55 8.40 -20.16
C GLY A 387 -0.75 8.91 -21.38
N LEU A 388 -0.18 10.11 -21.25
CA LEU A 388 0.38 10.88 -22.38
C LEU A 388 1.89 10.67 -22.61
N GLY A 389 2.29 10.79 -23.88
CA GLY A 389 3.71 10.73 -24.29
C GLY A 389 4.42 9.47 -23.78
N HIS A 390 5.66 9.63 -23.31
CA HIS A 390 6.44 8.53 -22.76
C HIS A 390 5.83 7.89 -21.50
N LEU A 391 4.94 8.60 -20.79
CA LEU A 391 4.30 8.05 -19.58
C LEU A 391 3.35 6.90 -19.95
N GLY A 392 2.65 7.02 -21.08
CA GLY A 392 1.76 5.97 -21.58
C GLY A 392 2.41 4.97 -22.53
N ARG A 393 3.41 5.38 -23.33
CA ARG A 393 4.17 4.44 -24.19
C ARG A 393 4.79 3.27 -23.44
N ARG A 394 5.13 3.47 -22.17
CA ARG A 394 5.57 2.41 -21.25
C ARG A 394 4.65 1.19 -21.23
N ALA A 395 3.32 1.36 -21.31
CA ALA A 395 2.39 0.24 -21.30
C ALA A 395 2.60 -0.69 -22.51
N ALA A 396 2.78 -0.11 -23.70
CA ALA A 396 3.10 -0.84 -24.92
C ALA A 396 4.52 -1.43 -24.89
N GLU A 397 5.50 -0.70 -24.36
CA GLU A 397 6.88 -1.19 -24.20
C GLU A 397 6.93 -2.43 -23.28
N TYR A 398 6.19 -2.43 -22.17
CA TYR A 398 6.08 -3.59 -21.29
C TYR A 398 5.38 -4.76 -21.96
N ALA A 399 4.34 -4.50 -22.76
CA ALA A 399 3.65 -5.55 -23.50
C ALA A 399 4.56 -6.23 -24.52
N ALA A 400 5.34 -5.44 -25.26
CA ALA A 400 6.33 -5.95 -26.21
C ALA A 400 7.40 -6.85 -25.54
N LEU A 401 7.73 -6.56 -24.28
CA LEU A 401 8.67 -7.34 -23.47
C LEU A 401 8.06 -8.58 -22.80
N LEU A 402 6.73 -8.73 -22.81
CA LEU A 402 6.00 -9.82 -22.15
C LEU A 402 5.08 -10.58 -23.13
N PRO A 403 5.60 -11.04 -24.28
CA PRO A 403 4.78 -11.66 -25.31
C PRO A 403 4.06 -12.91 -24.79
N GLY A 404 2.76 -13.00 -25.06
CA GLY A 404 1.91 -14.13 -24.66
C GLY A 404 1.57 -14.19 -23.16
N LEU A 405 2.07 -13.26 -22.35
CA LEU A 405 1.76 -13.14 -20.92
C LEU A 405 0.85 -11.94 -20.62
N VAL A 406 0.73 -11.03 -21.56
CA VAL A 406 -0.22 -9.91 -21.55
C VAL A 406 -0.92 -9.83 -22.92
N PRO A 407 -2.09 -9.18 -23.02
CA PRO A 407 -2.75 -8.96 -24.29
C PRO A 407 -1.87 -8.24 -25.32
N GLU A 408 -2.01 -8.60 -26.59
CA GLU A 408 -1.25 -7.99 -27.67
C GLU A 408 -1.71 -6.55 -27.94
N VAL A 409 -0.77 -5.60 -27.89
CA VAL A 409 -1.01 -4.19 -28.23
C VAL A 409 -0.92 -4.03 -29.75
N ARG A 410 -2.01 -3.55 -30.35
CA ARG A 410 -2.16 -3.34 -31.80
C ARG A 410 -1.77 -1.93 -32.22
N TRP A 411 -2.06 -0.94 -31.38
CA TRP A 411 -1.83 0.47 -31.68
C TRP A 411 -1.69 1.31 -30.42
N LEU A 412 -1.00 2.44 -30.53
CA LEU A 412 -0.93 3.47 -29.50
C LEU A 412 -0.78 4.85 -30.15
N GLU A 413 -1.69 5.77 -29.83
CA GLU A 413 -1.67 7.15 -30.34
C GLU A 413 -2.31 8.08 -29.32
N ASN A 414 -1.67 9.21 -29.02
CA ASN A 414 -2.20 10.26 -28.15
C ASN A 414 -2.74 9.76 -26.79
N GLY A 415 -2.09 8.76 -26.20
CA GLY A 415 -2.50 8.17 -24.93
C GLY A 415 -3.68 7.20 -25.01
N LEU A 416 -4.13 6.83 -26.21
CA LEU A 416 -5.10 5.78 -26.48
C LEU A 416 -4.41 4.53 -27.04
N MET A 417 -4.53 3.42 -26.32
CA MET A 417 -3.99 2.11 -26.68
C MET A 417 -5.10 1.22 -27.22
N VAL A 418 -4.91 0.62 -28.40
CA VAL A 418 -5.77 -0.45 -28.92
C VAL A 418 -5.06 -1.77 -28.69
N ARG A 419 -5.72 -2.70 -27.99
CA ARG A 419 -5.19 -4.05 -27.74
C ARG A 419 -6.21 -5.11 -28.09
N GLN A 420 -5.74 -6.33 -28.31
CA GLN A 420 -6.62 -7.49 -28.39
C GLN A 420 -7.32 -7.74 -27.05
N ASP A 421 -8.58 -8.14 -27.08
CA ASP A 421 -9.30 -8.58 -25.88
C ASP A 421 -9.45 -10.10 -25.87
N ILE A 422 -9.31 -10.71 -24.69
CA ILE A 422 -9.40 -12.16 -24.50
C ILE A 422 -10.53 -12.42 -23.51
N PRO A 423 -11.78 -12.57 -24.00
CA PRO A 423 -12.93 -12.81 -23.13
C PRO A 423 -12.88 -14.23 -22.57
N SER A 424 -12.49 -14.37 -21.31
CA SER A 424 -12.68 -15.59 -20.50
C SER A 424 -12.27 -15.35 -19.04
N ALA A 425 -13.00 -15.93 -18.08
CA ALA A 425 -12.81 -15.74 -16.64
C ALA A 425 -12.23 -16.97 -15.93
N ALA A 426 -11.47 -17.82 -16.62
CA ALA A 426 -10.85 -18.99 -15.99
C ALA A 426 -9.87 -18.57 -14.87
N PRO A 427 -10.00 -19.10 -13.64
CA PRO A 427 -9.06 -18.90 -12.54
C PRO A 427 -7.59 -19.08 -12.94
N VAL A 428 -6.74 -18.10 -12.67
CA VAL A 428 -5.29 -18.21 -12.96
C VAL A 428 -4.63 -19.25 -12.04
N ARG A 429 -3.94 -20.23 -12.64
CA ARG A 429 -3.19 -21.24 -11.89
C ARG A 429 -1.94 -20.63 -11.26
N ALA A 430 -1.56 -21.14 -10.09
CA ALA A 430 -0.38 -20.67 -9.35
C ALA A 430 0.91 -20.70 -10.19
N LEU A 431 1.10 -21.74 -11.00
CA LEU A 431 2.27 -21.87 -11.88
C LEU A 431 2.33 -20.79 -12.97
N ASP A 432 1.20 -20.45 -13.59
CA ASP A 432 1.15 -19.44 -14.66
C ASP A 432 1.33 -18.03 -14.10
N ALA A 433 0.73 -17.73 -12.94
CA ALA A 433 0.97 -16.49 -12.23
C ALA A 433 2.44 -16.33 -11.81
N ALA A 434 3.06 -17.39 -11.29
CA ALA A 434 4.50 -17.40 -10.98
C ALA A 434 5.38 -17.25 -12.24
N ARG A 435 4.98 -17.85 -13.38
CA ARG A 435 5.67 -17.70 -14.67
C ARG A 435 5.66 -16.25 -15.15
N TYR A 436 4.53 -15.55 -15.01
CA TYR A 436 4.43 -14.13 -15.32
C TYR A 436 5.40 -13.30 -14.47
N VAL A 437 5.41 -13.47 -13.14
CA VAL A 437 6.31 -12.72 -12.26
C VAL A 437 7.78 -13.01 -12.60
N ALA A 438 8.13 -14.28 -12.83
CA ALA A 438 9.48 -14.68 -13.20
C ALA A 438 9.93 -14.16 -14.58
N ALA A 439 9.01 -14.08 -15.55
CA ALA A 439 9.28 -13.49 -16.86
C ALA A 439 9.42 -11.97 -16.76
N ARG A 440 8.53 -11.32 -16.01
CA ARG A 440 8.57 -9.88 -15.75
C ARG A 440 9.84 -9.44 -15.04
N GLN A 441 10.27 -10.19 -14.02
CA GLN A 441 11.54 -9.91 -13.34
C GLN A 441 12.73 -9.93 -14.30
N ARG A 442 12.73 -10.85 -15.27
CA ARG A 442 13.80 -10.96 -16.27
C ARG A 442 13.72 -9.84 -17.31
N ALA A 443 12.53 -9.60 -17.87
CA ALA A 443 12.35 -8.67 -18.97
C ALA A 443 12.40 -7.19 -18.53
N LEU A 444 11.94 -6.89 -17.31
CA LEU A 444 11.90 -5.53 -16.75
C LEU A 444 12.94 -5.31 -15.63
N ALA A 445 14.04 -6.07 -15.65
CA ALA A 445 15.14 -5.92 -14.70
C ALA A 445 15.75 -4.52 -14.76
N VAL A 446 16.06 -3.95 -13.59
CA VAL A 446 16.75 -2.67 -13.47
C VAL A 446 18.04 -2.83 -12.68
N GLY A 447 19.00 -1.92 -12.86
CA GLY A 447 20.29 -2.01 -12.16
C GLY A 447 20.24 -1.64 -10.68
N VAL A 448 19.20 -0.92 -10.23
CA VAL A 448 19.13 -0.40 -8.86
C VAL A 448 17.68 -0.28 -8.38
N ASP A 449 17.45 -0.64 -7.12
CA ASP A 449 16.21 -0.32 -6.43
C ASP A 449 16.15 1.17 -6.11
N ARG A 450 15.27 1.91 -6.79
CA ARG A 450 15.10 3.36 -6.61
C ARG A 450 14.15 3.72 -5.46
N SER A 451 13.42 2.75 -4.90
CA SER A 451 12.46 2.98 -3.80
C SER A 451 13.13 3.51 -2.53
N VAL A 452 14.42 3.18 -2.32
CA VAL A 452 15.23 3.68 -1.19
C VAL A 452 15.43 5.20 -1.23
N ARG A 453 15.24 5.85 -2.40
CA ARG A 453 15.36 7.30 -2.59
C ARG A 453 14.04 8.04 -2.33
N LEU A 454 12.94 7.32 -2.15
CA LEU A 454 11.60 7.86 -1.93
C LEU A 454 11.28 8.03 -0.44
N VAL A 455 12.29 8.29 0.40
CA VAL A 455 12.14 8.44 1.85
C VAL A 455 11.05 9.47 2.18
N GLY A 456 10.02 9.02 2.89
CA GLY A 456 8.87 9.82 3.35
C GLY A 456 7.67 9.81 2.42
N ARG A 457 7.83 9.22 1.24
CA ARG A 457 6.76 9.09 0.26
C ARG A 457 5.94 7.81 0.43
N GLY A 458 6.31 6.95 1.39
CA GLY A 458 5.61 5.68 1.60
C GLY A 458 5.97 4.55 0.60
N PRO A 459 7.23 4.38 0.17
CA PRO A 459 7.61 3.15 -0.54
C PRO A 459 7.36 1.93 0.35
N VAL A 460 7.27 0.73 -0.24
CA VAL A 460 6.90 -0.50 0.47
C VAL A 460 7.76 -0.76 1.71
N TRP A 461 9.06 -0.48 1.67
CA TRP A 461 9.93 -0.63 2.84
C TRP A 461 9.56 0.32 4.00
N GLU A 462 9.03 1.50 3.70
CA GLU A 462 8.66 2.48 4.71
C GLU A 462 7.30 2.14 5.33
N GLU A 463 6.33 1.73 4.51
CA GLU A 463 5.05 1.20 5.03
C GLU A 463 5.29 -0.05 5.88
N ALA A 464 6.16 -0.94 5.43
CA ALA A 464 6.62 -2.08 6.22
C ALA A 464 7.18 -1.67 7.59
N GLY A 465 7.99 -0.61 7.65
CA GLY A 465 8.48 -0.06 8.92
C GLY A 465 7.37 0.54 9.79
N ARG A 466 6.37 1.20 9.18
CA ARG A 466 5.21 1.79 9.89
C ARG A 466 4.31 0.75 10.54
N LEU A 467 4.21 -0.45 9.99
CA LEU A 467 3.48 -1.57 10.63
C LEU A 467 3.95 -1.82 12.07
N PHE A 468 5.24 -1.63 12.35
CA PHE A 468 5.84 -1.85 13.66
C PHE A 468 5.86 -0.61 14.55
N ALA A 469 5.39 0.55 14.06
CA ALA A 469 5.33 1.78 14.85
C ALA A 469 4.62 1.61 16.20
N PRO A 470 3.48 0.87 16.30
CA PRO A 470 2.81 0.66 17.57
C PRO A 470 3.67 0.00 18.66
N LEU A 471 4.66 -0.82 18.29
CA LEU A 471 5.56 -1.50 19.24
C LEU A 471 6.44 -0.52 20.05
N PHE A 472 6.63 0.71 19.55
CA PHE A 472 7.46 1.73 20.18
C PHE A 472 6.64 2.76 20.96
N GLY A 473 5.30 2.64 20.97
CA GLY A 473 4.39 3.58 21.62
C GLY A 473 4.70 5.05 21.26
N ARG A 474 4.84 5.91 22.27
CA ARG A 474 5.10 7.34 22.09
C ARG A 474 6.46 7.65 21.42
N GLY A 475 7.42 6.73 21.51
CA GLY A 475 8.76 6.86 20.94
C GLY A 475 8.86 6.53 19.44
N ALA A 476 7.76 6.09 18.81
CA ALA A 476 7.76 5.61 17.43
C ALA A 476 8.34 6.61 16.41
N VAL A 477 8.17 7.92 16.61
CA VAL A 477 8.71 8.95 15.69
C VAL A 477 10.23 8.87 15.54
N VAL A 478 10.93 8.46 16.61
CA VAL A 478 12.39 8.36 16.66
C VAL A 478 12.84 6.92 16.50
N LEU A 479 12.24 5.99 17.26
CA LEU A 479 12.68 4.59 17.28
C LEU A 479 12.35 3.84 15.99
N ARG A 480 11.23 4.14 15.31
CA ARG A 480 10.89 3.46 14.05
C ARG A 480 11.94 3.76 12.96
N PRO A 481 12.28 5.03 12.63
CA PRO A 481 13.32 5.29 11.64
C PRO A 481 14.70 4.71 11.97
N LEU A 482 15.03 4.56 13.26
CA LEU A 482 16.32 4.06 13.71
C LEU A 482 16.40 2.53 13.78
N LEU A 483 15.30 1.85 14.09
CA LEU A 483 15.30 0.42 14.41
C LEU A 483 14.44 -0.41 13.46
N ALA A 484 13.22 0.03 13.12
CA ALA A 484 12.31 -0.74 12.27
C ALA A 484 12.52 -0.49 10.77
N ASP A 485 12.67 0.78 10.36
CA ASP A 485 12.87 1.13 8.95
C ASP A 485 14.13 0.46 8.34
N PRO A 486 15.28 0.37 9.03
CA PRO A 486 16.44 -0.34 8.49
C PRO A 486 16.22 -1.85 8.31
N VAL A 487 15.51 -2.49 9.25
CA VAL A 487 15.12 -3.91 9.13
C VAL A 487 14.18 -4.09 7.95
N ALA A 488 13.15 -3.25 7.83
CA ALA A 488 12.21 -3.29 6.71
C ALA A 488 12.90 -3.08 5.36
N ARG A 489 13.81 -2.11 5.24
CA ARG A 489 14.63 -1.89 4.04
C ARG A 489 15.49 -3.09 3.69
N ALA A 490 16.14 -3.71 4.67
CA ALA A 490 16.98 -4.88 4.43
C ALA A 490 16.15 -6.10 3.98
N LEU A 491 14.96 -6.29 4.55
CA LEU A 491 14.06 -7.40 4.21
C LEU A 491 13.38 -7.25 2.84
N THR A 492 13.12 -6.01 2.42
CA THR A 492 12.47 -5.71 1.12
C THR A 492 13.47 -5.43 -0.01
N ARG A 493 14.76 -5.60 0.25
CA ARG A 493 15.81 -5.42 -0.75
C ARG A 493 15.78 -6.59 -1.74
N ALA A 494 15.47 -6.28 -2.99
CA ALA A 494 15.53 -7.25 -4.08
C ALA A 494 16.98 -7.61 -4.44
N ALA A 495 17.26 -8.90 -4.62
CA ALA A 495 18.55 -9.35 -5.15
C ALA A 495 18.71 -8.97 -6.63
N ARG A 496 17.61 -9.05 -7.39
CA ARG A 496 17.50 -8.63 -8.78
C ARG A 496 16.29 -7.68 -8.88
N PRO A 497 16.52 -6.36 -8.71
CA PRO A 497 15.44 -5.40 -8.76
C PRO A 497 14.85 -5.33 -10.18
N TYR A 498 13.53 -5.19 -10.27
CA TYR A 498 12.81 -5.04 -11.54
C TYR A 498 11.60 -4.13 -11.33
N VAL A 499 11.02 -3.63 -12.42
CA VAL A 499 9.77 -2.87 -12.32
C VAL A 499 8.61 -3.83 -12.05
N VAL A 500 8.16 -3.87 -10.81
CA VAL A 500 7.06 -4.73 -10.33
C VAL A 500 5.75 -4.47 -11.09
N ASP A 501 4.85 -5.44 -11.08
CA ASP A 501 3.47 -5.24 -11.51
C ASP A 501 2.70 -4.43 -10.47
N GLY A 502 2.84 -4.75 -9.19
CA GLY A 502 2.22 -4.05 -8.06
C GLY A 502 0.73 -4.34 -7.86
N ARG A 503 0.02 -4.93 -8.84
CA ARG A 503 -1.43 -5.22 -8.80
C ARG A 503 -1.73 -6.60 -9.36
N THR A 504 -1.32 -7.64 -8.64
CA THR A 504 -1.32 -9.02 -9.15
C THR A 504 -2.52 -9.87 -8.74
N GLY A 505 -3.56 -9.28 -8.16
CA GLY A 505 -4.76 -10.02 -7.71
C GLY A 505 -5.39 -10.90 -8.80
N ALA A 506 -6.01 -12.00 -8.41
CA ALA A 506 -6.57 -12.98 -9.36
C ALA A 506 -7.68 -12.42 -10.27
N ASP A 507 -8.34 -11.33 -9.88
CA ASP A 507 -9.34 -10.61 -10.68
C ASP A 507 -8.76 -9.91 -11.93
N ARG A 508 -7.44 -9.89 -12.06
CA ARG A 508 -6.69 -9.21 -13.13
C ARG A 508 -6.17 -10.14 -14.21
N TRP A 509 -6.77 -11.32 -14.31
CA TRP A 509 -6.34 -12.36 -15.23
C TRP A 509 -7.50 -12.84 -16.07
N THR A 510 -7.25 -13.04 -17.35
CA THR A 510 -8.17 -13.78 -18.23
C THR A 510 -7.43 -14.98 -18.79
N GLY A 511 -8.16 -16.05 -19.05
CA GLY A 511 -7.53 -17.27 -19.53
C GLY A 511 -8.39 -18.09 -20.46
N ARG A 512 -7.85 -18.50 -21.60
CA ARG A 512 -8.52 -19.29 -22.64
C ARG A 512 -7.60 -20.42 -23.08
N ASP A 513 -8.15 -21.62 -23.27
CA ASP A 513 -7.42 -22.80 -23.77
C ASP A 513 -6.13 -23.11 -22.99
N GLY A 514 -6.17 -22.96 -21.66
CA GLY A 514 -5.02 -23.23 -20.79
C GLY A 514 -3.88 -22.20 -20.88
N ARG A 515 -4.15 -21.01 -21.41
CA ARG A 515 -3.25 -19.85 -21.42
C ARG A 515 -3.88 -18.70 -20.67
N TRP A 516 -3.12 -18.03 -19.81
CA TRP A 516 -3.57 -16.86 -19.04
C TRP A 516 -2.74 -15.65 -19.38
N VAL A 517 -3.40 -14.49 -19.43
CA VAL A 517 -2.76 -13.20 -19.60
C VAL A 517 -3.15 -12.25 -18.48
N LYS A 518 -2.21 -11.37 -18.10
CA LYS A 518 -2.43 -10.29 -17.13
C LYS A 518 -3.02 -9.08 -17.86
N THR A 519 -4.18 -8.59 -17.43
CA THR A 519 -4.97 -7.60 -18.19
C THR A 519 -4.61 -6.14 -17.92
N ASP A 520 -3.98 -5.82 -16.79
CA ASP A 520 -3.60 -4.46 -16.37
C ASP A 520 -2.10 -4.38 -15.98
N TRP A 521 -1.24 -4.98 -16.81
CA TRP A 521 0.19 -5.21 -16.54
C TRP A 521 1.03 -3.93 -16.36
N ALA A 522 0.55 -2.78 -16.83
CA ALA A 522 1.27 -1.50 -16.76
C ALA A 522 0.83 -0.61 -15.59
N GLU A 523 -0.32 -0.92 -15.00
CA GLU A 523 -0.99 -0.04 -14.05
C GLU A 523 -0.26 0.02 -12.72
N GLY A 524 0.01 -1.11 -12.07
CA GLY A 524 0.44 -1.10 -10.67
C GLY A 524 1.90 -0.68 -10.42
N ALA A 525 2.76 -0.66 -11.46
CA ALA A 525 4.08 -0.05 -11.39
C ALA A 525 4.01 1.46 -11.10
N PHE A 526 2.83 2.03 -11.31
CA PHE A 526 2.49 3.40 -10.99
C PHE A 526 1.32 3.43 -9.99
N SER A 527 1.46 4.23 -8.93
CA SER A 527 0.36 4.46 -8.00
C SER A 527 0.51 5.85 -7.41
N HIS A 528 -0.61 6.59 -7.33
CA HIS A 528 -0.67 7.87 -6.63
C HIS A 528 -0.27 7.75 -5.14
N LEU A 529 -0.33 6.53 -4.58
CA LEU A 529 0.07 6.20 -3.21
C LEU A 529 1.59 6.07 -3.02
N ASP A 530 2.41 6.17 -4.09
CA ASP A 530 3.87 6.08 -4.04
C ASP A 530 4.42 4.78 -3.39
N LEU A 531 3.63 3.69 -3.42
CA LEU A 531 3.97 2.35 -2.92
C LEU A 531 5.00 1.63 -3.83
N ALA A 532 6.12 2.28 -4.09
CA ALA A 532 7.16 1.73 -4.96
C ALA A 532 7.87 0.54 -4.30
N ALA A 533 8.07 -0.52 -5.07
CA ALA A 533 8.89 -1.68 -4.76
C ALA A 533 9.59 -2.18 -6.03
N TYR A 534 10.69 -2.91 -5.84
CA TYR A 534 11.42 -3.59 -6.93
C TYR A 534 11.60 -5.08 -6.65
N ASP A 535 10.84 -5.59 -5.68
CA ASP A 535 11.00 -6.90 -5.07
C ASP A 535 9.90 -7.86 -5.57
N PRO A 536 10.24 -9.03 -6.13
CA PRO A 536 9.25 -10.02 -6.58
C PRO A 536 8.33 -10.53 -5.47
N ALA A 537 8.79 -10.51 -4.21
CA ALA A 537 7.96 -10.87 -3.06
C ALA A 537 6.71 -9.97 -2.95
N TRP A 538 6.79 -8.71 -3.42
CA TRP A 538 5.65 -7.80 -3.46
C TRP A 538 4.54 -8.30 -4.40
N ASP A 539 4.90 -8.67 -5.64
CA ASP A 539 3.97 -9.19 -6.64
C ASP A 539 3.40 -10.55 -6.24
N LEU A 540 4.22 -11.44 -5.70
CA LEU A 540 3.79 -12.76 -5.23
C LEU A 540 2.85 -12.65 -4.01
N ALA A 541 3.11 -11.68 -3.12
CA ALA A 541 2.23 -11.44 -1.97
C ALA A 541 0.85 -10.92 -2.39
N GLY A 542 0.76 -10.14 -3.47
CA GLY A 542 -0.53 -9.70 -4.03
C GLY A 542 -1.37 -10.87 -4.54
N LEU A 543 -0.74 -11.84 -5.21
CA LEU A 543 -1.39 -13.09 -5.65
C LEU A 543 -1.89 -13.93 -4.46
N ALA A 544 -1.12 -13.98 -3.38
CA ALA A 544 -1.48 -14.72 -2.17
C ALA A 544 -2.65 -14.06 -1.39
N LEU A 545 -2.82 -12.74 -1.50
CA LEU A 545 -3.87 -12.00 -0.79
C LEU A 545 -5.23 -12.12 -1.48
N SER A 546 -5.25 -12.11 -2.81
CA SER A 546 -6.45 -12.21 -3.63
C SER A 546 -6.38 -13.46 -4.52
N PRO A 547 -6.47 -14.68 -3.93
CA PRO A 547 -6.49 -15.93 -4.68
C PRO A 547 -7.76 -16.02 -5.55
N PRO A 548 -7.73 -16.78 -6.65
CA PRO A 548 -8.92 -16.97 -7.47
C PRO A 548 -10.04 -17.67 -6.68
N HIS A 549 -11.27 -17.21 -6.85
CA HIS A 549 -12.45 -17.89 -6.30
C HIS A 549 -12.77 -19.13 -7.15
N HIS A 550 -12.82 -20.31 -6.52
CA HIS A 550 -13.40 -21.50 -7.12
C HIS A 550 -14.89 -21.51 -6.84
N ALA A 551 -15.73 -21.50 -7.89
CA ALA A 551 -17.16 -21.72 -7.73
C ALA A 551 -17.38 -23.08 -7.05
N GLY A 552 -18.00 -23.08 -5.86
CA GLY A 552 -18.34 -24.29 -5.09
C GLY A 552 -17.40 -24.67 -3.93
N ALA A 553 -16.32 -23.93 -3.67
CA ALA A 553 -15.49 -24.19 -2.48
C ALA A 553 -16.02 -23.39 -1.27
N THR A 554 -16.74 -24.07 -0.37
CA THR A 554 -17.19 -23.54 0.93
C THR A 554 -16.08 -23.54 1.98
N ASP A 555 -14.93 -24.14 1.69
CA ASP A 555 -13.77 -24.14 2.58
C ASP A 555 -12.90 -22.91 2.35
N GLU A 556 -12.57 -22.18 3.43
CA GLU A 556 -11.68 -21.01 3.42
C GLU A 556 -10.17 -21.38 3.36
N GLY A 557 -9.84 -22.67 3.16
CA GLY A 557 -8.49 -23.20 2.99
C GLY A 557 -7.75 -22.99 1.63
N PRO A 558 -8.41 -22.71 0.48
CA PRO A 558 -7.75 -22.60 -0.83
C PRO A 558 -6.75 -21.45 -0.93
N GLY A 559 -6.99 -20.33 -0.25
CA GLY A 559 -6.17 -19.12 -0.39
C GLY A 559 -4.75 -19.23 0.17
N ALA A 560 -4.61 -19.80 1.37
CA ALA A 560 -3.30 -20.02 1.99
C ALA A 560 -2.46 -21.02 1.18
N ARG A 561 -3.10 -22.09 0.68
CA ARG A 561 -2.49 -23.07 -0.20
C ARG A 561 -2.02 -22.44 -1.51
N TYR A 562 -2.85 -21.61 -2.14
CA TYR A 562 -2.52 -20.90 -3.37
C TYR A 562 -1.27 -20.01 -3.20
N GLY A 563 -1.21 -19.24 -2.11
CA GLY A 563 -0.04 -18.39 -1.83
C GLY A 563 1.27 -19.18 -1.68
N ALA A 564 1.22 -20.33 -0.99
CA ALA A 564 2.37 -21.22 -0.87
C ALA A 564 2.78 -21.87 -2.20
N GLU A 565 1.81 -22.27 -3.03
CA GLU A 565 2.04 -22.83 -4.36
C GLU A 565 2.67 -21.81 -5.31
N VAL A 566 2.19 -20.55 -5.30
CA VAL A 566 2.75 -19.46 -6.11
C VAL A 566 4.20 -19.16 -5.72
N ARG A 567 4.50 -19.01 -4.42
CA ARG A 567 5.88 -18.82 -3.94
C ARG A 567 6.76 -19.98 -4.39
N SER A 568 6.34 -21.22 -4.14
CA SER A 568 7.12 -22.41 -4.49
C SER A 568 7.35 -22.55 -6.00
N ALA A 569 6.34 -22.24 -6.83
CA ALA A 569 6.47 -22.27 -8.28
C ALA A 569 7.47 -21.22 -8.78
N TYR A 570 7.43 -20.00 -8.21
CA TYR A 570 8.40 -18.95 -8.54
C TYR A 570 9.83 -19.34 -8.17
N GLU A 571 10.03 -19.89 -6.95
CA GLU A 571 11.35 -20.35 -6.48
C GLU A 571 11.92 -21.45 -7.39
N ARG A 572 11.08 -22.39 -7.85
CA ARG A 572 11.49 -23.42 -8.84
C ARG A 572 11.84 -22.84 -10.21
N LEU A 573 11.07 -21.87 -10.69
CA LEU A 573 11.26 -21.27 -12.02
C LEU A 573 12.51 -20.38 -12.10
N THR A 574 12.90 -19.75 -10.98
CA THR A 574 13.98 -18.76 -10.94
C THR A 574 15.24 -19.25 -10.24
N GLY A 575 15.12 -20.25 -9.37
CA GLY A 575 16.18 -20.64 -8.43
C GLY A 575 16.39 -19.65 -7.27
N GLU A 576 15.67 -18.52 -7.24
CA GLU A 576 15.74 -17.53 -6.15
C GLU A 576 14.82 -17.97 -5.01
N ARG A 577 15.37 -18.24 -3.83
CA ARG A 577 14.58 -18.50 -2.63
C ARG A 577 14.12 -17.21 -1.97
N ILE A 578 12.88 -17.15 -1.54
CA ILE A 578 12.33 -16.01 -0.77
C ILE A 578 12.41 -16.36 0.71
N ASP A 579 13.10 -15.54 1.49
CA ASP A 579 13.18 -15.74 2.94
C ASP A 579 11.79 -15.63 3.59
N PRO A 580 11.48 -16.46 4.61
CA PRO A 580 10.19 -16.40 5.29
C PRO A 580 9.85 -15.00 5.85
N ALA A 581 10.85 -14.25 6.34
CA ALA A 581 10.60 -12.90 6.85
C ALA A 581 10.32 -11.89 5.74
N ARG A 582 11.03 -11.99 4.61
CA ARG A 582 10.76 -11.18 3.40
C ARG A 582 9.34 -11.45 2.88
N TRP A 583 8.95 -12.73 2.83
CA TRP A 583 7.60 -13.15 2.44
C TRP A 583 6.52 -12.62 3.39
N CYS A 584 6.71 -12.79 4.71
CA CYS A 584 5.80 -12.28 5.73
C CYS A 584 5.58 -10.78 5.60
N LEU A 585 6.67 -10.02 5.46
CA LEU A 585 6.62 -8.56 5.42
C LEU A 585 5.91 -8.05 4.16
N ALA A 586 6.19 -8.64 2.99
CA ALA A 586 5.50 -8.30 1.75
C ALA A 586 3.99 -8.54 1.85
N ARG A 587 3.57 -9.67 2.45
CA ARG A 587 2.15 -9.95 2.71
C ARG A 587 1.51 -8.96 3.66
N LEU A 588 2.18 -8.58 4.75
CA LEU A 588 1.64 -7.59 5.68
C LEU A 588 1.39 -6.23 5.01
N VAL A 589 2.33 -5.77 4.17
CA VAL A 589 2.14 -4.52 3.43
C VAL A 589 1.01 -4.65 2.40
N GLN A 590 0.91 -5.79 1.70
CA GLN A 590 -0.22 -6.05 0.77
C GLN A 590 -1.56 -6.06 1.51
N VAL A 591 -1.66 -6.61 2.72
CA VAL A 591 -2.92 -6.60 3.49
C VAL A 591 -3.39 -5.18 3.83
N GLN A 592 -2.44 -4.26 4.08
CA GLN A 592 -2.78 -2.87 4.41
C GLN A 592 -3.01 -1.98 3.18
N HIS A 593 -2.27 -2.23 2.09
CA HIS A 593 -2.16 -1.30 0.96
C HIS A 593 -2.44 -1.93 -0.40
N GLY A 594 -2.64 -3.24 -0.46
CA GLY A 594 -2.88 -3.98 -1.70
C GLY A 594 -4.14 -3.50 -2.40
N VAL A 595 -4.03 -3.35 -3.72
CA VAL A 595 -5.15 -2.90 -4.55
C VAL A 595 -5.95 -4.13 -5.00
N SER A 596 -6.99 -4.45 -4.23
CA SER A 596 -8.00 -5.46 -4.59
C SER A 596 -9.28 -4.79 -5.08
N ALA A 597 -10.01 -5.44 -6.00
CA ALA A 597 -11.35 -5.02 -6.41
C ALA A 597 -12.30 -4.87 -5.22
N ARG A 598 -12.17 -5.74 -4.20
CA ARG A 598 -12.86 -5.66 -2.92
C ARG A 598 -11.88 -5.30 -1.80
N PRO A 599 -11.92 -4.08 -1.24
CA PRO A 599 -11.17 -3.75 -0.04
C PRO A 599 -11.61 -4.66 1.10
N LEU A 600 -10.64 -5.21 1.82
CA LEU A 600 -10.92 -6.03 3.00
C LEU A 600 -11.60 -5.19 4.09
N GLY A 601 -12.54 -5.79 4.82
CA GLY A 601 -13.07 -5.22 6.06
C GLY A 601 -12.02 -5.18 7.17
N ARG A 602 -12.32 -4.51 8.30
CA ARG A 602 -11.42 -4.45 9.48
C ARG A 602 -11.07 -5.85 10.00
N ALA A 603 -12.08 -6.70 10.22
CA ALA A 603 -11.90 -8.05 10.74
C ALA A 603 -11.08 -8.93 9.77
N GLU A 604 -11.39 -8.84 8.47
CA GLU A 604 -10.65 -9.56 7.41
C GLU A 604 -9.18 -9.12 7.33
N ARG A 605 -8.89 -7.81 7.38
CA ARG A 605 -7.50 -7.30 7.44
C ARG A 605 -6.77 -7.80 8.68
N ARG A 606 -7.43 -7.77 9.85
CA ARG A 606 -6.85 -8.24 11.12
C ARG A 606 -6.49 -9.73 11.03
N ARG A 607 -7.41 -10.57 10.55
CA ARG A 607 -7.21 -12.01 10.34
C ARG A 607 -6.12 -12.30 9.30
N ALA A 608 -6.13 -11.60 8.17
CA ALA A 608 -5.11 -11.78 7.12
C ALA A 608 -3.70 -11.38 7.59
N SER A 609 -3.58 -10.30 8.37
CA SER A 609 -2.31 -9.88 8.98
C SER A 609 -1.81 -10.89 10.00
N ALA A 610 -2.71 -11.39 10.86
CA ALA A 610 -2.40 -12.43 11.83
C ALA A 610 -1.89 -13.71 11.13
N ARG A 611 -2.60 -14.19 10.10
CA ARG A 611 -2.18 -15.36 9.31
C ARG A 611 -0.78 -15.21 8.72
N ALA A 612 -0.44 -14.06 8.16
CA ALA A 612 0.89 -13.84 7.59
C ALA A 612 2.01 -14.05 8.63
N VAL A 613 1.82 -13.56 9.86
CA VAL A 613 2.78 -13.74 10.95
C VAL A 613 2.73 -15.16 11.53
N GLN A 614 1.56 -15.77 11.66
CA GLN A 614 1.40 -17.17 12.10
C GLN A 614 2.16 -18.13 11.20
N GLU A 615 1.98 -18.02 9.88
CA GLU A 615 2.64 -18.87 8.89
C GLU A 615 4.16 -18.67 8.93
N PHE A 616 4.63 -17.43 9.07
CA PHE A 616 6.06 -17.13 9.26
C PHE A 616 6.63 -17.81 10.51
N LEU A 617 5.96 -17.65 11.65
CA LEU A 617 6.39 -18.21 12.92
C LEU A 617 6.36 -19.74 12.90
N ALA A 618 5.34 -20.35 12.30
CA ALA A 618 5.26 -21.80 12.13
C ALA A 618 6.35 -22.34 11.19
N GLU A 619 6.61 -21.65 10.08
CA GLU A 619 7.71 -21.98 9.15
C GLU A 619 9.07 -21.97 9.86
N VAL A 620 9.29 -21.03 10.80
CA VAL A 620 10.56 -20.92 11.54
C VAL A 620 10.66 -21.91 12.72
N TYR A 621 9.58 -22.13 13.46
CA TYR A 621 9.62 -22.84 14.75
C TYR A 621 8.99 -24.23 14.75
N LEU A 622 8.13 -24.58 13.80
CA LEU A 622 7.30 -25.78 13.88
C LEU A 622 7.42 -26.71 12.67
N ARG A 623 7.97 -26.25 11.54
CA ARG A 623 8.00 -27.00 10.27
C ARG A 623 8.71 -28.37 10.36
N ASP A 624 9.72 -28.50 11.20
CA ASP A 624 10.49 -29.72 11.39
C ASP A 624 9.89 -30.69 12.41
N LEU A 625 8.80 -30.29 13.09
CA LEU A 625 8.05 -31.19 13.95
C LEU A 625 7.06 -32.02 13.10
N PRO A 626 6.75 -33.26 13.52
CA PRO A 626 5.70 -34.05 12.88
C PRO A 626 4.35 -33.33 12.95
N ALA A 627 3.38 -33.77 12.16
CA ALA A 627 1.99 -33.33 12.33
C ALA A 627 1.48 -33.65 13.74
N ALA A 628 0.34 -33.08 14.14
CA ALA A 628 -0.26 -33.41 15.44
C ALA A 628 -0.40 -34.93 15.57
N PRO A 629 -0.05 -35.54 16.72
CA PRO A 629 -0.26 -36.96 16.97
C PRO A 629 -1.73 -37.31 16.72
N THR A 630 -1.97 -38.36 15.94
CA THR A 630 -3.31 -38.91 15.70
C THR A 630 -3.67 -39.91 16.81
N GLU A 631 -4.93 -40.32 16.90
CA GLU A 631 -5.39 -41.37 17.84
C GLU A 631 -4.55 -42.66 17.74
N ALA A 632 -3.92 -42.91 16.58
CA ALA A 632 -3.08 -44.07 16.33
C ALA A 632 -1.67 -44.00 16.97
N ASP A 633 -1.22 -42.83 17.44
CA ASP A 633 0.17 -42.63 17.92
C ASP A 633 0.39 -43.01 19.41
N GLY A 634 -0.62 -43.58 20.08
CA GLY A 634 -0.51 -44.12 21.44
C GLY A 634 -0.44 -43.06 22.55
N ALA A 635 -1.25 -43.23 23.59
CA ALA A 635 -1.25 -42.38 24.79
C ALA A 635 -0.12 -42.70 25.78
N ASP A 636 0.72 -43.68 25.46
CA ASP A 636 1.69 -44.26 26.40
C ASP A 636 3.07 -43.64 26.23
N GLY A 637 3.20 -42.42 26.75
CA GLY A 637 4.49 -41.76 26.91
C GLY A 637 4.42 -40.67 27.99
N PRO A 638 5.54 -40.34 28.65
CA PRO A 638 5.59 -39.34 29.73
C PRO A 638 5.19 -37.91 29.31
N GLY A 639 4.85 -37.69 28.04
CA GLY A 639 4.38 -36.43 27.47
C GLY A 639 2.97 -36.43 26.90
N ALA A 640 2.17 -37.50 27.02
CA ALA A 640 0.89 -37.65 26.31
C ALA A 640 -0.31 -36.80 26.83
N GLY A 641 -0.07 -35.70 27.54
CA GLY A 641 -1.11 -34.89 28.18
C GLY A 641 -1.68 -33.74 27.33
N TRP A 642 -2.92 -33.35 27.62
CA TRP A 642 -3.56 -32.17 27.04
C TRP A 642 -3.07 -30.87 27.69
N CYS A 643 -2.65 -29.91 26.87
CA CYS A 643 -2.24 -28.58 27.31
C CYS A 643 -3.19 -27.52 26.76
N VAL A 644 -3.95 -26.85 27.63
CA VAL A 644 -4.94 -25.85 27.19
C VAL A 644 -4.37 -24.46 27.31
N LEU A 645 -4.35 -23.73 26.20
CA LEU A 645 -3.77 -22.39 26.15
C LEU A 645 -4.84 -21.36 25.80
N ASP A 646 -4.99 -20.31 26.60
CA ASP A 646 -5.58 -19.10 26.05
C ASP A 646 -4.65 -18.49 24.99
N LEU A 647 -5.24 -17.70 24.10
CA LEU A 647 -4.51 -17.00 23.05
C LEU A 647 -4.11 -15.60 23.50
N ASP A 648 -5.10 -14.73 23.74
CA ASP A 648 -4.88 -13.34 24.12
C ASP A 648 -4.18 -13.25 25.47
N GLY A 649 -3.14 -12.43 25.58
CA GLY A 649 -2.37 -12.26 26.82
C GLY A 649 -1.46 -13.43 27.18
N VAL A 650 -1.66 -14.63 26.62
CA VAL A 650 -0.90 -15.84 26.95
C VAL A 650 0.03 -16.26 25.82
N LEU A 651 -0.51 -16.79 24.71
CA LEU A 651 0.28 -17.21 23.55
C LEU A 651 0.56 -16.04 22.59
N GLU A 652 -0.35 -15.07 22.54
CA GLU A 652 -0.37 -13.98 21.57
C GLU A 652 -0.69 -12.63 22.22
N THR A 653 -0.20 -11.58 21.58
CA THR A 653 -0.50 -10.18 21.92
C THR A 653 -0.86 -9.45 20.63
N ASP A 654 -1.57 -8.32 20.71
CA ASP A 654 -2.00 -7.56 19.52
C ASP A 654 -1.56 -6.09 19.45
N PRO A 655 -0.36 -5.69 19.96
CA PRO A 655 0.07 -4.30 19.90
C PRO A 655 0.22 -3.78 18.46
N LEU A 656 0.36 -4.67 17.47
CA LEU A 656 0.39 -4.35 16.04
C LEU A 656 -1.01 -4.04 15.44
N GLY A 657 -2.07 -4.07 16.25
CA GLY A 657 -3.46 -3.97 15.80
C GLY A 657 -4.06 -5.27 15.27
N PHE A 658 -3.27 -6.35 15.26
CA PHE A 658 -3.69 -7.72 14.98
C PHE A 658 -2.90 -8.68 15.85
N PRO A 659 -3.47 -9.85 16.18
CA PRO A 659 -2.83 -10.77 17.11
C PRO A 659 -1.66 -11.52 16.47
N ALA A 660 -0.57 -11.60 17.22
CA ALA A 660 0.62 -12.34 16.84
C ALA A 660 1.28 -12.99 18.07
N SER A 661 1.84 -14.17 17.88
CA SER A 661 2.76 -14.75 18.86
C SER A 661 4.16 -14.12 18.74
N SER A 662 5.06 -14.52 19.62
CA SER A 662 6.43 -14.04 19.70
C SER A 662 7.42 -15.21 19.63
N PRO A 663 8.73 -14.96 19.50
CA PRO A 663 9.75 -16.00 19.67
C PRO A 663 9.57 -16.87 20.92
N LEU A 664 9.31 -16.27 22.09
CA LEU A 664 9.09 -17.04 23.32
C LEU A 664 7.78 -17.84 23.31
N GLY A 665 6.69 -17.28 22.77
CA GLY A 665 5.43 -18.01 22.66
C GLY A 665 5.55 -19.23 21.75
N MET A 666 6.24 -19.07 20.62
CA MET A 666 6.49 -20.18 19.69
C MET A 666 7.47 -21.21 20.23
N LEU A 667 8.47 -20.80 21.00
CA LEU A 667 9.36 -21.73 21.71
C LEU A 667 8.59 -22.56 22.74
N ALA A 668 7.69 -21.93 23.50
CA ALA A 668 6.83 -22.64 24.45
C ALA A 668 5.94 -23.67 23.74
N LEU A 669 5.26 -23.27 22.67
CA LEU A 669 4.42 -24.18 21.87
C LEU A 669 5.22 -25.32 21.24
N ARG A 670 6.39 -25.00 20.66
CA ARG A 670 7.32 -25.99 20.10
C ARG A 670 7.75 -26.99 21.18
N ALA A 671 8.10 -26.53 22.37
CA ALA A 671 8.57 -27.39 23.44
C ALA A 671 7.49 -28.35 23.93
N LEU A 672 6.23 -27.91 24.03
CA LEU A 672 5.11 -28.81 24.32
C LEU A 672 5.00 -29.91 23.25
N ARG A 673 4.91 -29.51 21.97
CA ARG A 673 4.75 -30.46 20.85
C ARG A 673 5.93 -31.42 20.71
N ALA A 674 7.16 -30.91 20.81
CA ALA A 674 8.38 -31.73 20.69
C ALA A 674 8.55 -32.74 21.83
N HIS A 675 7.85 -32.54 22.95
CA HIS A 675 7.82 -33.47 24.08
C HIS A 675 6.58 -34.36 24.10
N GLY A 676 5.76 -34.35 23.04
CA GLY A 676 4.58 -35.22 22.91
C GLY A 676 3.30 -34.68 23.52
N PHE A 677 3.32 -33.50 24.15
CA PHE A 677 2.11 -32.88 24.66
C PHE A 677 1.20 -32.46 23.50
N ARG A 678 -0.10 -32.37 23.78
CA ARG A 678 -1.16 -32.04 22.81
C ARG A 678 -1.75 -30.68 23.15
N PRO A 679 -1.23 -29.57 22.58
CA PRO A 679 -1.75 -28.24 22.85
C PRO A 679 -3.08 -28.03 22.12
N LEU A 680 -4.05 -27.41 22.80
CA LEU A 680 -5.31 -26.95 22.22
C LEU A 680 -5.58 -25.51 22.68
N PRO A 681 -6.06 -24.61 21.81
CA PRO A 681 -6.44 -23.27 22.19
C PRO A 681 -7.87 -23.25 22.75
N ALA A 682 -8.10 -22.46 23.81
CA ALA A 682 -9.43 -22.16 24.33
C ALA A 682 -9.61 -20.64 24.49
N THR A 683 -10.37 -20.02 23.59
CA THR A 683 -10.31 -18.57 23.39
C THR A 683 -11.67 -17.93 23.15
N GLY A 684 -11.77 -16.63 23.41
CA GLY A 684 -12.90 -15.79 23.02
C GLY A 684 -12.88 -15.36 21.54
N ARG A 685 -11.91 -15.80 20.75
CA ARG A 685 -11.80 -15.44 19.33
C ARG A 685 -12.73 -16.24 18.44
N SER A 686 -12.97 -15.68 17.25
CA SER A 686 -13.87 -16.25 16.25
C SER A 686 -13.40 -17.64 15.79
N LEU A 687 -14.36 -18.49 15.42
CA LEU A 687 -14.07 -19.82 14.87
C LEU A 687 -13.06 -19.79 13.71
N PRO A 688 -13.17 -18.88 12.72
CA PRO A 688 -12.24 -18.88 11.60
C PRO A 688 -10.80 -18.53 12.02
N GLU A 689 -10.61 -17.76 13.10
CA GLU A 689 -9.30 -17.49 13.69
C GLU A 689 -8.70 -18.70 14.43
N VAL A 690 -9.54 -19.53 15.06
CA VAL A 690 -9.11 -20.78 15.70
C VAL A 690 -8.73 -21.81 14.64
N GLN A 691 -9.52 -21.93 13.56
CA GLN A 691 -9.21 -22.79 12.42
C GLN A 691 -7.85 -22.47 11.80
N ASP A 692 -7.55 -21.19 11.59
CA ASP A 692 -6.26 -20.76 11.05
C ASP A 692 -5.08 -21.20 11.93
N ARG A 693 -5.24 -21.12 13.26
CA ARG A 693 -4.21 -21.52 14.24
C ARG A 693 -4.05 -23.02 14.33
N CYS A 694 -5.14 -23.77 14.40
CA CYS A 694 -5.07 -25.23 14.44
C CYS A 694 -4.39 -25.78 13.18
N ARG A 695 -4.74 -25.24 12.01
CA ARG A 695 -4.10 -25.59 10.74
C ARG A 695 -2.61 -25.22 10.72
N THR A 696 -2.28 -23.98 11.08
CA THR A 696 -0.91 -23.44 10.93
C THR A 696 0.05 -23.98 11.98
N TYR A 697 -0.40 -24.19 13.21
CA TYR A 697 0.42 -24.68 14.31
C TYR A 697 0.39 -26.21 14.48
N GLY A 698 -0.47 -26.90 13.72
CA GLY A 698 -0.65 -28.35 13.81
C GLY A 698 -1.23 -28.76 15.17
N LEU A 699 -2.41 -28.23 15.51
CA LEU A 699 -3.11 -28.53 16.77
C LEU A 699 -4.27 -29.50 16.50
N ALA A 700 -4.58 -30.35 17.47
CA ALA A 700 -5.61 -31.40 17.35
C ALA A 700 -7.05 -30.88 17.25
N GLY A 701 -7.28 -29.64 17.68
CA GLY A 701 -8.59 -29.00 17.71
C GLY A 701 -8.52 -27.71 18.52
N GLY A 702 -9.65 -27.04 18.69
CA GLY A 702 -9.73 -25.83 19.50
C GLY A 702 -11.14 -25.41 19.86
N VAL A 703 -11.25 -24.62 20.92
CA VAL A 703 -12.49 -24.07 21.45
C VAL A 703 -12.55 -22.59 21.12
N ALA A 704 -13.55 -22.18 20.34
CA ALA A 704 -13.72 -20.81 19.86
C ALA A 704 -14.92 -20.12 20.55
N GLU A 705 -14.96 -18.79 20.43
CA GLU A 705 -16.07 -17.94 20.88
C GLU A 705 -16.50 -18.26 22.33
N TYR A 706 -15.50 -18.32 23.22
CA TYR A 706 -15.64 -18.61 24.65
C TYR A 706 -16.22 -20.00 25.00
N GLY A 707 -16.25 -20.93 24.04
CA GLY A 707 -16.87 -22.24 24.22
C GLY A 707 -18.16 -22.44 23.44
N ALA A 708 -18.60 -21.47 22.63
CA ALA A 708 -19.84 -21.58 21.87
C ALA A 708 -19.74 -22.57 20.70
N VAL A 709 -18.52 -22.80 20.18
CA VAL A 709 -18.29 -23.70 19.05
C VAL A 709 -16.92 -24.36 19.11
N LEU A 710 -16.87 -25.62 18.69
CA LEU A 710 -15.66 -26.44 18.63
C LEU A 710 -15.17 -26.55 17.19
N HIS A 711 -13.85 -26.66 17.07
CA HIS A 711 -13.18 -26.99 15.81
C HIS A 711 -12.36 -28.25 15.97
N LEU A 712 -12.62 -29.24 15.11
CA LEU A 712 -11.75 -30.37 14.86
C LEU A 712 -11.29 -30.34 13.39
N PRO A 713 -9.99 -30.51 13.10
CA PRO A 713 -9.50 -30.60 11.73
C PRO A 713 -10.22 -31.73 10.95
N GLY A 714 -10.63 -31.44 9.72
CA GLY A 714 -11.33 -32.41 8.85
C GLY A 714 -12.79 -32.68 9.19
N ARG A 715 -13.34 -32.04 10.24
CA ARG A 715 -14.77 -32.12 10.60
C ARG A 715 -15.44 -30.75 10.45
N PRO A 716 -16.76 -30.70 10.18
CA PRO A 716 -17.51 -29.45 10.24
C PRO A 716 -17.49 -28.86 11.66
N PRO A 717 -17.67 -27.53 11.81
CA PRO A 717 -17.75 -26.91 13.13
C PRO A 717 -18.90 -27.48 13.97
N LEU A 718 -18.64 -27.74 15.25
CA LEU A 718 -19.62 -28.30 16.19
C LEU A 718 -20.07 -27.22 17.17
N PRO A 719 -21.26 -26.60 16.99
CA PRO A 719 -21.78 -25.64 17.94
C PRO A 719 -22.19 -26.33 19.25
N LEU A 720 -21.83 -25.71 20.38
CA LEU A 720 -22.33 -26.08 21.70
C LEU A 720 -23.42 -25.11 22.19
N ALA A 721 -23.43 -23.90 21.63
CA ALA A 721 -24.53 -22.98 21.84
C ALA A 721 -25.78 -23.48 21.12
N ASP A 722 -26.92 -23.39 21.80
CA ASP A 722 -28.26 -23.70 21.29
C ASP A 722 -28.74 -22.68 20.25
N ARG A 723 -28.23 -21.45 20.33
CA ARG A 723 -28.52 -20.35 19.41
C ARG A 723 -27.26 -19.57 19.03
N ASP A 724 -27.32 -18.90 17.89
CA ASP A 724 -26.24 -18.04 17.42
C ASP A 724 -26.43 -16.57 17.87
N GLY A 725 -25.48 -15.70 17.57
CA GLY A 725 -25.51 -14.29 17.98
C GLY A 725 -26.48 -13.40 17.19
N SER A 726 -27.37 -13.95 16.36
CA SER A 726 -28.20 -13.19 15.39
C SER A 726 -29.09 -12.14 16.04
N GLU A 727 -29.77 -12.48 17.13
CA GLU A 727 -30.63 -11.54 17.88
C GLU A 727 -29.84 -10.33 18.39
N VAL A 728 -28.66 -10.56 18.97
CA VAL A 728 -27.79 -9.47 19.45
C VAL A 728 -27.32 -8.60 18.28
N ARG A 729 -27.00 -9.20 17.13
CA ARG A 729 -26.60 -8.45 15.94
C ARG A 729 -27.75 -7.61 15.38
N ALA A 730 -28.98 -8.11 15.42
CA ALA A 730 -30.17 -7.36 15.03
C ALA A 730 -30.37 -6.14 15.93
N VAL A 731 -30.41 -6.34 17.25
CA VAL A 731 -30.56 -5.25 18.24
C VAL A 731 -29.43 -4.22 18.12
N ALA A 732 -28.19 -4.67 17.93
CA ALA A 732 -27.06 -3.76 17.79
C ALA A 732 -27.07 -3.00 16.44
N GLY A 733 -27.64 -3.60 15.40
CA GLY A 733 -27.79 -2.98 14.08
C GLY A 733 -28.78 -1.82 14.07
N GLU A 734 -29.73 -1.79 15.00
CA GLU A 734 -30.68 -0.68 15.19
C GLU A 734 -30.07 0.53 15.92
N LEU A 735 -28.87 0.38 16.50
CA LEU A 735 -28.23 1.40 17.31
C LEU A 735 -27.09 2.11 16.57
N ASP A 736 -27.19 3.43 16.45
CA ASP A 736 -26.19 4.25 15.78
C ASP A 736 -24.79 4.17 16.42
N GLY A 737 -23.78 4.09 15.56
CA GLY A 737 -22.37 4.10 15.96
C GLY A 737 -21.83 2.79 16.52
N LEU A 738 -22.63 1.72 16.50
CA LEU A 738 -22.17 0.37 16.83
C LEU A 738 -21.68 -0.36 15.58
N VAL A 739 -20.67 -1.21 15.75
CA VAL A 739 -20.08 -2.03 14.69
C VAL A 739 -20.02 -3.47 15.17
N VAL A 740 -20.67 -4.34 14.42
CA VAL A 740 -20.69 -5.79 14.63
C VAL A 740 -19.50 -6.43 13.91
N ASP A 741 -18.78 -7.32 14.59
CA ASP A 741 -17.74 -8.14 13.97
C ASP A 741 -18.37 -9.28 13.17
N PRO A 742 -18.18 -9.34 11.84
CA PRO A 742 -18.80 -10.38 11.01
C PRO A 742 -18.20 -11.78 11.23
N LEU A 743 -17.06 -11.91 11.91
CA LEU A 743 -16.43 -13.21 12.16
C LEU A 743 -16.99 -13.93 13.39
N ALA A 744 -17.64 -13.22 14.31
CA ALA A 744 -18.27 -13.80 15.51
C ALA A 744 -19.70 -14.25 15.17
N ARG A 745 -19.88 -15.56 14.97
CA ARG A 745 -21.16 -16.12 14.52
C ARG A 745 -22.03 -16.57 15.69
N TRP A 746 -21.47 -17.33 16.62
CA TRP A 746 -22.19 -17.99 17.71
C TRP A 746 -22.33 -17.10 18.95
N THR A 747 -21.35 -16.24 19.14
CA THR A 747 -21.40 -15.05 19.99
C THR A 747 -21.60 -13.81 19.12
N ALA A 748 -21.88 -12.68 19.76
CA ALA A 748 -21.90 -11.39 19.08
C ALA A 748 -20.84 -10.46 19.67
N ARG A 749 -19.92 -10.00 18.83
CA ARG A 749 -18.86 -9.06 19.20
C ARG A 749 -19.18 -7.68 18.66
N ILE A 750 -19.28 -6.70 19.55
CA ILE A 750 -19.72 -5.35 19.21
C ILE A 750 -18.71 -4.33 19.73
N SER A 751 -18.34 -3.38 18.87
CA SER A 751 -17.53 -2.23 19.23
C SER A 751 -18.30 -0.93 18.96
N ARG A 752 -18.02 0.11 19.75
CA ARG A 752 -18.44 1.49 19.43
C ARG A 752 -17.39 2.17 18.57
N ARG A 753 -17.78 2.74 17.43
CA ARG A 753 -16.90 3.53 16.56
C ARG A 753 -17.00 5.01 16.92
N HIS A 754 -15.86 5.64 17.18
CA HIS A 754 -15.76 7.08 17.44
C HIS A 754 -15.43 7.87 16.16
N PRO A 755 -15.72 9.18 16.07
CA PRO A 755 -15.45 10.03 14.90
C PRO A 755 -13.98 10.06 14.43
N GLY A 756 -13.03 9.70 15.29
CA GLY A 756 -11.60 9.54 14.95
C GLY A 756 -11.19 8.13 14.48
N GLY A 757 -12.14 7.23 14.21
CA GLY A 757 -11.86 5.84 13.80
C GLY A 757 -11.39 4.92 14.94
N ARG A 758 -11.31 5.43 16.18
CA ARG A 758 -11.04 4.62 17.38
C ARG A 758 -12.25 3.75 17.70
N TYR A 759 -11.99 2.54 18.18
CA TYR A 759 -13.00 1.62 18.69
C TYR A 759 -12.90 1.53 20.21
N THR A 760 -14.03 1.30 20.88
CA THR A 760 -14.07 0.98 22.31
C THR A 760 -15.10 -0.11 22.56
N GLY A 761 -14.99 -0.78 23.71
CA GLY A 761 -16.11 -1.54 24.27
C GLY A 761 -17.35 -0.66 24.49
N LEU A 762 -18.49 -1.32 24.68
CA LEU A 762 -19.73 -0.66 25.02
C LEU A 762 -19.71 -0.17 26.47
N ASP A 763 -20.35 0.96 26.73
CA ASP A 763 -20.62 1.41 28.09
C ASP A 763 -21.54 0.42 28.81
N ARG A 764 -21.47 0.41 30.14
CA ARG A 764 -22.21 -0.55 30.98
C ARG A 764 -23.71 -0.52 30.69
N ARG A 765 -24.32 0.65 30.55
CA ARG A 765 -25.77 0.78 30.35
C ARG A 765 -26.20 0.19 29.02
N THR A 766 -25.46 0.47 27.95
CA THR A 766 -25.77 -0.10 26.62
C THR A 766 -25.54 -1.61 26.59
N ALA A 767 -24.44 -2.09 27.17
CA ALA A 767 -24.15 -3.52 27.26
C ALA A 767 -25.23 -4.27 28.06
N ASP A 768 -25.61 -3.75 29.23
CA ASP A 768 -26.60 -4.39 30.11
C ASP A 768 -28.00 -4.40 29.45
N ARG A 769 -28.37 -3.35 28.69
CA ARG A 769 -29.63 -3.32 27.92
C ARG A 769 -29.68 -4.40 26.83
N ILE A 770 -28.63 -4.51 26.02
CA ILE A 770 -28.57 -5.52 24.95
C ILE A 770 -28.58 -6.93 25.56
N ALA A 771 -27.81 -7.12 26.63
CA ALA A 771 -27.74 -8.40 27.35
C ALA A 771 -29.11 -8.81 27.90
N ALA A 772 -29.84 -7.90 28.54
CA ALA A 772 -31.18 -8.16 29.06
C ALA A 772 -32.19 -8.45 27.94
N ALA A 773 -32.19 -7.68 26.86
CA ALA A 773 -33.11 -7.85 25.74
C ALA A 773 -32.94 -9.18 25.00
N THR A 774 -31.74 -9.77 25.06
CA THR A 774 -31.40 -11.00 24.31
C THR A 774 -31.17 -12.21 25.22
N GLY A 775 -31.24 -12.05 26.54
CA GLY A 775 -30.91 -13.10 27.50
C GLY A 775 -29.47 -13.59 27.37
N THR A 776 -28.52 -12.70 27.06
CA THR A 776 -27.10 -13.02 26.89
C THR A 776 -26.26 -12.45 28.03
N ARG A 777 -25.04 -12.97 28.20
CA ARG A 777 -24.06 -12.43 29.16
C ARG A 777 -23.05 -11.54 28.45
N ALA A 778 -22.95 -10.28 28.85
CA ALA A 778 -21.95 -9.36 28.33
C ALA A 778 -20.58 -9.56 28.99
N VAL A 779 -19.53 -9.69 28.18
CA VAL A 779 -18.12 -9.70 28.58
C VAL A 779 -17.47 -8.46 27.98
N ARG A 780 -17.10 -7.50 28.83
CA ARG A 780 -16.53 -6.22 28.38
C ARG A 780 -15.02 -6.30 28.24
N GLY A 781 -14.52 -5.94 27.05
CA GLY A 781 -13.13 -5.65 26.79
C GLY A 781 -12.90 -4.17 26.48
N GLU A 782 -11.63 -3.78 26.32
CA GLU A 782 -11.25 -2.38 26.08
C GLU A 782 -11.73 -1.88 24.70
N GLN A 783 -11.61 -2.72 23.67
CA GLN A 783 -11.92 -2.36 22.27
C GLN A 783 -13.27 -2.91 21.78
N GLN A 784 -13.92 -3.78 22.55
CA GLN A 784 -15.14 -4.50 22.17
C GLN A 784 -15.88 -5.04 23.39
N THR A 785 -17.17 -5.35 23.22
CA THR A 785 -17.98 -6.13 24.17
C THR A 785 -18.48 -7.37 23.46
N ASP A 786 -18.25 -8.55 24.04
CA ASP A 786 -18.74 -9.83 23.56
C ASP A 786 -20.03 -10.22 24.30
N PHE A 787 -21.00 -10.76 23.58
CA PHE A 787 -22.27 -11.26 24.14
C PHE A 787 -22.36 -12.76 23.94
N LEU A 788 -22.42 -13.48 25.06
CA LEU A 788 -22.36 -14.94 25.11
C LEU A 788 -23.75 -15.52 25.39
N PRO A 789 -24.16 -16.58 24.68
CA PRO A 789 -25.34 -17.37 25.06
C PRO A 789 -25.21 -17.97 26.47
N PRO A 790 -26.33 -18.29 27.14
CA PRO A 790 -26.33 -19.02 28.41
C PRO A 790 -25.59 -20.36 28.31
N GLY A 791 -25.00 -20.82 29.41
CA GLY A 791 -24.32 -22.14 29.46
C GLY A 791 -22.96 -22.22 28.75
N VAL A 792 -22.57 -21.21 27.97
CA VAL A 792 -21.29 -21.17 27.28
C VAL A 792 -20.14 -20.78 28.21
N GLY A 793 -19.05 -21.57 28.18
CA GLY A 793 -17.81 -21.28 28.88
C GLY A 793 -16.62 -22.09 28.37
N LYS A 794 -15.40 -21.56 28.57
CA LYS A 794 -14.17 -22.18 28.06
C LYS A 794 -13.98 -23.61 28.60
N ALA A 795 -14.17 -23.82 29.89
CA ALA A 795 -14.01 -25.15 30.51
C ALA A 795 -15.05 -26.17 30.00
N ALA A 796 -16.31 -25.77 29.87
CA ALA A 796 -17.36 -26.61 29.28
C ALA A 796 -17.03 -26.98 27.83
N GLY A 797 -16.59 -26.00 27.02
CA GLY A 797 -16.16 -26.24 25.64
C GLY A 797 -14.95 -27.18 25.55
N VAL A 798 -13.98 -27.05 26.45
CA VAL A 798 -12.83 -27.97 26.51
C VAL A 798 -13.27 -29.39 26.87
N ARG A 799 -14.15 -29.58 27.86
CA ARG A 799 -14.68 -30.92 28.20
C ARG A 799 -15.36 -31.57 27.00
N ALA A 800 -16.22 -30.83 26.30
CA ALA A 800 -16.89 -31.31 25.11
C ALA A 800 -15.89 -31.64 23.98
N LEU A 801 -14.87 -30.80 23.75
CA LEU A 801 -13.82 -31.07 22.76
C LEU A 801 -13.02 -32.32 23.10
N LEU A 802 -12.67 -32.54 24.37
CA LEU A 802 -11.95 -33.75 24.79
C LEU A 802 -12.81 -35.01 24.59
N ALA A 803 -14.12 -34.93 24.81
CA ALA A 803 -15.04 -36.02 24.49
C ALA A 803 -15.05 -36.35 22.98
N GLU A 804 -15.10 -35.33 22.12
CA GLU A 804 -15.02 -35.49 20.66
C GLU A 804 -13.67 -36.05 20.17
N LEU A 805 -12.61 -35.83 20.95
CA LEU A 805 -11.26 -36.37 20.73
C LEU A 805 -11.05 -37.73 21.41
N GLY A 806 -12.11 -38.38 21.90
CA GLY A 806 -12.08 -39.73 22.47
C GLY A 806 -11.55 -39.81 23.91
N ASP A 807 -11.43 -38.70 24.62
CA ASP A 807 -10.83 -38.61 25.96
C ASP A 807 -11.72 -37.81 26.95
N PRO A 808 -13.01 -38.17 27.13
CA PRO A 808 -13.99 -37.38 27.91
C PRO A 808 -13.64 -37.21 29.39
N GLY A 809 -12.81 -38.11 29.94
CA GLY A 809 -12.36 -38.08 31.34
C GLY A 809 -11.02 -37.36 31.56
N ALA A 810 -10.35 -36.89 30.50
CA ALA A 810 -9.04 -36.29 30.64
C ALA A 810 -9.06 -35.01 31.48
N VAL A 811 -8.17 -34.96 32.46
CA VAL A 811 -7.81 -33.73 33.15
C VAL A 811 -6.60 -33.12 32.44
N PRO A 812 -6.68 -31.87 31.94
CA PRO A 812 -5.54 -31.21 31.33
C PRO A 812 -4.32 -31.21 32.25
N VAL A 813 -3.17 -31.62 31.73
CA VAL A 813 -1.93 -31.61 32.52
C VAL A 813 -1.44 -30.19 32.76
N PHE A 814 -1.80 -29.27 31.87
CA PHE A 814 -1.38 -27.88 31.89
C PHE A 814 -2.49 -26.99 31.36
N ALA A 815 -2.73 -25.86 32.02
CA ALA A 815 -3.52 -24.77 31.48
C ALA A 815 -2.85 -23.41 31.72
N ALA A 816 -2.94 -22.50 30.76
CA ALA A 816 -2.47 -21.12 30.88
C ALA A 816 -3.55 -20.13 30.44
N GLY A 817 -3.83 -19.13 31.27
CA GLY A 817 -4.90 -18.14 31.08
C GLY A 817 -4.57 -16.84 31.83
N ASP A 818 -5.08 -15.70 31.36
CA ASP A 818 -4.82 -14.39 31.93
C ASP A 818 -6.08 -13.69 32.49
N GLY A 819 -7.27 -14.18 32.14
CA GLY A 819 -8.52 -13.49 32.39
C GLY A 819 -9.52 -14.25 33.28
N PRO A 820 -10.63 -13.58 33.64
CA PRO A 820 -11.68 -14.17 34.47
C PRO A 820 -12.39 -15.36 33.79
N ALA A 821 -12.38 -15.41 32.45
CA ALA A 821 -12.97 -16.51 31.68
C ALA A 821 -12.19 -17.84 31.82
N ASP A 822 -10.93 -17.79 32.27
CA ASP A 822 -10.06 -18.96 32.38
C ASP A 822 -10.11 -19.62 33.75
N ARG A 823 -10.74 -18.99 34.75
CA ARG A 823 -10.67 -19.42 36.15
C ARG A 823 -11.03 -20.87 36.38
N GLU A 824 -12.12 -21.34 35.77
CA GLU A 824 -12.56 -22.74 35.91
C GLU A 824 -11.55 -23.70 35.28
N LEU A 825 -11.02 -23.36 34.09
CA LEU A 825 -10.03 -24.15 33.38
C LEU A 825 -8.70 -24.24 34.16
N LEU A 826 -8.25 -23.11 34.74
CA LEU A 826 -7.03 -23.04 35.53
C LEU A 826 -7.12 -23.88 36.81
N ARG A 827 -8.29 -23.91 37.47
CA ARG A 827 -8.53 -24.77 38.64
C ARG A 827 -8.61 -26.25 38.27
N TRP A 828 -9.16 -26.55 37.10
CA TRP A 828 -9.39 -27.92 36.66
C TRP A 828 -8.09 -28.62 36.23
N ALA A 829 -7.15 -27.89 35.60
CA ALA A 829 -5.89 -28.47 35.16
C ALA A 829 -4.97 -28.87 36.32
N ARG A 830 -4.16 -29.92 36.12
CA ARG A 830 -3.14 -30.36 37.11
C ARG A 830 -2.13 -29.25 37.40
N LEU A 831 -1.78 -28.48 36.38
CA LEU A 831 -0.95 -27.28 36.50
C LEU A 831 -1.63 -26.10 35.80
N GLY A 832 -2.49 -25.38 36.53
CA GLY A 832 -3.02 -24.09 36.11
C GLY A 832 -2.02 -22.96 36.36
N THR A 833 -1.73 -22.16 35.33
CA THR A 833 -0.75 -21.06 35.40
C THR A 833 -1.30 -19.74 34.86
N ALA A 834 -0.84 -18.64 35.43
CA ALA A 834 -1.21 -17.29 35.02
C ALA A 834 0.06 -16.42 34.85
N PRO A 835 0.21 -15.69 33.73
CA PRO A 835 1.33 -14.74 33.58
C PRO A 835 1.23 -13.56 34.57
N ALA A 836 2.33 -12.84 34.79
CA ALA A 836 2.39 -11.76 35.81
C ALA A 836 1.37 -10.62 35.61
N HIS A 837 0.94 -10.35 34.37
CA HIS A 837 -0.05 -9.32 34.03
C HIS A 837 -1.52 -9.78 34.16
N ALA A 838 -1.76 -11.06 34.45
CA ALA A 838 -3.10 -11.63 34.56
C ALA A 838 -3.98 -10.90 35.57
N SER A 839 -5.29 -10.99 35.39
CA SER A 839 -6.28 -10.39 36.27
C SER A 839 -6.20 -10.96 37.69
N PRO A 840 -6.63 -10.22 38.72
CA PRO A 840 -6.66 -10.72 40.10
C PRO A 840 -7.41 -12.05 40.23
N GLU A 841 -8.50 -12.23 39.48
CA GLU A 841 -9.33 -13.41 39.52
C GLU A 841 -8.67 -14.66 38.94
N ALA A 842 -7.84 -14.50 37.89
CA ALA A 842 -7.03 -15.58 37.33
C ALA A 842 -5.86 -15.94 38.28
N LYS A 843 -5.20 -14.93 38.84
CA LYS A 843 -4.09 -15.11 39.81
C LYS A 843 -4.54 -15.83 41.08
N ALA A 844 -5.77 -15.61 41.54
CA ALA A 844 -6.32 -16.23 42.74
C ALA A 844 -6.46 -17.76 42.65
N VAL A 845 -6.34 -18.35 41.45
CA VAL A 845 -6.67 -19.75 41.20
C VAL A 845 -5.59 -20.52 40.44
N ALA A 846 -4.47 -19.86 40.14
CA ALA A 846 -3.41 -20.40 39.31
C ALA A 846 -2.04 -20.07 39.89
N ARG A 847 -1.04 -20.86 39.53
CA ARG A 847 0.36 -20.53 39.84
C ARG A 847 0.80 -19.33 38.99
N VAL A 848 1.20 -18.24 39.65
CA VAL A 848 1.59 -17.01 38.97
C VAL A 848 3.06 -17.04 38.58
N GLY A 849 3.36 -16.78 37.30
CA GLY A 849 4.71 -16.63 36.78
C GLY A 849 5.35 -15.28 37.12
N GLY A 850 6.67 -15.17 37.00
CA GLY A 850 7.40 -13.92 37.25
C GLY A 850 7.32 -12.92 36.09
N SER A 851 7.14 -13.43 34.86
CA SER A 851 7.06 -12.62 33.65
C SER A 851 5.64 -12.44 33.11
N SER A 852 5.42 -11.33 32.40
CA SER A 852 4.20 -11.05 31.66
C SER A 852 4.17 -11.76 30.30
N TYR A 853 2.98 -11.90 29.73
CA TYR A 853 2.73 -12.40 28.37
C TYR A 853 3.44 -13.73 28.04
N GLN A 854 3.99 -13.84 26.82
CA GLN A 854 4.61 -15.07 26.32
C GLN A 854 5.86 -15.48 27.09
N ALA A 855 6.56 -14.54 27.73
CA ALA A 855 7.66 -14.87 28.63
C ALA A 855 7.15 -15.60 29.88
N GLY A 856 5.99 -15.21 30.42
CA GLY A 856 5.31 -15.94 31.49
C GLY A 856 4.86 -17.34 31.07
N LEU A 857 4.34 -17.48 29.84
CA LEU A 857 4.03 -18.79 29.26
C LEU A 857 5.29 -19.67 29.13
N ALA A 858 6.41 -19.12 28.65
CA ALA A 858 7.65 -19.86 28.52
C ALA A 858 8.23 -20.31 29.88
N GLU A 859 8.08 -19.49 30.93
CA GLU A 859 8.40 -19.87 32.32
C GLU A 859 7.51 -21.01 32.82
N ALA A 860 6.20 -20.93 32.59
CA ALA A 860 5.24 -21.95 32.98
C ALA A 860 5.51 -23.29 32.29
N VAL A 861 5.81 -23.28 30.99
CA VAL A 861 6.23 -24.48 30.25
C VAL A 861 7.58 -24.99 30.76
N ALA A 862 8.51 -24.11 31.15
CA ALA A 862 9.77 -24.55 31.74
C ALA A 862 9.57 -25.32 33.06
N VAL A 863 8.60 -24.89 33.88
CA VAL A 863 8.21 -25.59 35.11
C VAL A 863 7.63 -26.98 34.78
N LEU A 864 6.77 -27.08 33.76
CA LEU A 864 6.19 -28.35 33.33
C LEU A 864 7.27 -29.33 32.82
N LEU A 865 8.22 -28.85 32.02
CA LEU A 865 9.22 -29.70 31.35
C LEU A 865 10.48 -29.95 32.19
N GLY A 866 10.71 -29.17 33.25
CA GLY A 866 11.95 -29.18 34.03
C GLY A 866 13.15 -28.51 33.36
N HIS A 867 12.98 -27.91 32.19
CA HIS A 867 14.02 -27.13 31.49
C HIS A 867 13.41 -26.00 30.66
N ARG A 868 14.21 -25.00 30.31
CA ARG A 868 13.73 -23.88 29.46
C ARG A 868 13.32 -24.35 28.06
N PRO A 869 12.22 -23.83 27.47
CA PRO A 869 11.85 -24.09 26.09
C PRO A 869 13.01 -23.80 25.11
N GLY A 870 13.28 -24.74 24.20
CA GLY A 870 14.41 -24.68 23.26
C GLY A 870 15.78 -25.05 23.86
N GLY A 871 15.85 -25.39 25.15
CA GLY A 871 17.08 -25.67 25.88
C GLY A 871 17.63 -27.10 25.76
N CYS A 872 16.81 -28.06 25.32
CA CYS A 872 17.21 -29.46 25.14
C CYS A 872 17.28 -29.85 23.65
N ALA A 873 17.90 -30.98 23.33
CA ALA A 873 18.06 -31.45 21.95
C ALA A 873 16.71 -31.70 21.23
N ARG A 874 15.65 -32.08 21.96
CA ARG A 874 14.33 -32.37 21.40
C ARG A 874 13.58 -31.11 20.96
N CYS A 875 13.56 -30.08 21.80
CA CYS A 875 12.79 -28.86 21.54
C CYS A 875 13.60 -27.70 20.95
N ARG A 876 14.91 -27.84 20.77
CA ARG A 876 15.75 -26.80 20.14
C ARG A 876 15.25 -26.51 18.71
N PRO A 877 14.96 -25.25 18.36
CA PRO A 877 14.51 -24.93 17.00
C PRO A 877 15.67 -24.95 16.00
N PRO A 878 15.38 -25.15 14.71
CA PRO A 878 16.32 -24.88 13.63
C PRO A 878 16.87 -23.45 13.73
N ARG A 879 18.12 -23.23 13.30
CA ARG A 879 18.72 -21.89 13.30
C ARG A 879 18.04 -21.01 12.23
N PRO A 880 17.34 -19.92 12.58
CA PRO A 880 16.71 -19.06 11.59
C PRO A 880 17.75 -18.29 10.79
N SER A 881 17.42 -17.85 9.58
CA SER A 881 18.28 -16.99 8.74
C SER A 881 18.55 -15.62 9.40
N ALA A 882 19.52 -14.86 8.89
CA ALA A 882 19.78 -13.51 9.41
C ALA A 882 18.56 -12.56 9.25
N GLN A 883 17.84 -12.68 8.13
CA GLN A 883 16.62 -11.92 7.84
C GLN A 883 15.50 -12.31 8.81
N SER A 884 15.24 -13.61 8.97
CA SER A 884 14.26 -14.13 9.93
C SER A 884 14.57 -13.70 11.36
N ARG A 885 15.84 -13.75 11.80
CA ARG A 885 16.24 -13.25 13.14
C ARG A 885 15.95 -11.77 13.35
N ALA A 886 16.00 -10.93 12.31
CA ALA A 886 15.73 -9.51 12.43
C ALA A 886 14.23 -9.23 12.59
N LEU A 887 13.38 -9.90 11.80
CA LEU A 887 11.92 -9.81 11.99
C LEU A 887 11.48 -10.37 13.34
N LEU A 888 12.06 -11.49 13.78
CA LEU A 888 11.81 -12.05 15.11
C LEU A 888 12.21 -11.09 16.23
N ALA A 889 13.26 -10.29 16.06
CA ALA A 889 13.66 -9.29 17.05
C ALA A 889 12.63 -8.15 17.19
N LEU A 890 11.92 -7.78 16.11
CA LEU A 890 10.78 -6.86 16.18
C LEU A 890 9.59 -7.53 16.89
N LEU A 891 9.23 -8.75 16.51
CA LEU A 891 8.12 -9.50 17.11
C LEU A 891 8.37 -9.88 18.59
N ALA A 892 9.63 -9.88 19.03
CA ALA A 892 9.98 -10.12 20.42
C ALA A 892 9.64 -8.94 21.34
N LEU A 893 9.58 -7.69 20.83
CA LEU A 893 9.44 -6.49 21.66
C LEU A 893 8.33 -6.56 22.73
N PRO A 894 7.09 -7.03 22.43
CA PRO A 894 6.02 -7.06 23.43
C PRO A 894 6.09 -8.25 24.40
N GLU A 895 6.91 -9.27 24.13
CA GLU A 895 6.70 -10.62 24.69
C GLU A 895 6.95 -10.78 26.20
N ALA A 896 7.45 -9.74 26.87
CA ALA A 896 7.63 -9.68 28.32
C ALA A 896 7.20 -8.33 28.92
N GLY A 897 6.35 -7.59 28.20
CA GLY A 897 5.84 -6.29 28.63
C GLY A 897 6.93 -5.21 28.81
N MET A 898 6.57 -4.15 29.52
CA MET A 898 7.45 -2.99 29.77
C MET A 898 8.78 -3.35 30.45
N PRO A 899 8.84 -4.25 31.47
CA PRO A 899 10.11 -4.59 32.11
C PRO A 899 11.11 -5.25 31.15
N GLY A 900 10.63 -6.02 30.18
CA GLY A 900 11.47 -6.73 29.22
C GLY A 900 11.86 -5.92 27.98
N LEU A 901 11.31 -4.72 27.79
CA LEU A 901 11.48 -3.90 26.59
C LEU A 901 12.93 -3.41 26.37
N PRO A 902 13.66 -2.89 27.38
CA PRO A 902 15.01 -2.34 27.17
C PRO A 902 16.00 -3.37 26.60
N ALA A 903 16.03 -4.59 27.16
CA ALA A 903 16.91 -5.65 26.69
C ALA A 903 16.60 -6.08 25.23
N ARG A 904 15.33 -5.99 24.83
CA ARG A 904 14.89 -6.36 23.47
C ARG A 904 15.15 -5.26 22.45
N LEU A 905 15.03 -4.00 22.84
CA LEU A 905 15.47 -2.87 22.03
C LEU A 905 16.97 -2.95 21.74
N LEU A 906 17.80 -3.31 22.74
CA LEU A 906 19.23 -3.52 22.54
C LEU A 906 19.52 -4.67 21.56
N ARG A 907 18.81 -5.80 21.70
CA ARG A 907 18.92 -6.92 20.74
C ARG A 907 18.52 -6.50 19.33
N LEU A 908 17.42 -5.76 19.18
CA LEU A 908 16.97 -5.23 17.89
C LEU A 908 18.01 -4.29 17.28
N ALA A 909 18.59 -3.38 18.06
CA ALA A 909 19.65 -2.49 17.60
C ALA A 909 20.86 -3.27 17.07
N CYS A 910 21.31 -4.32 17.79
CA CYS A 910 22.41 -5.18 17.35
C CYS A 910 22.09 -5.91 16.02
N ARG A 911 20.85 -6.40 15.85
CA ARG A 911 20.42 -7.09 14.63
C ARG A 911 20.26 -6.14 13.45
N SER A 912 19.73 -4.94 13.70
CA SER A 912 19.61 -3.87 12.71
C SER A 912 20.99 -3.44 12.18
N GLY A 913 21.95 -3.22 13.08
CA GLY A 913 23.34 -2.89 12.70
C GLY A 913 24.02 -4.00 11.90
N GLY A 914 23.82 -5.27 12.28
CA GLY A 914 24.39 -6.42 11.57
C GLY A 914 23.90 -6.58 10.12
N LEU A 915 22.63 -6.22 9.84
CA LEU A 915 22.08 -6.22 8.48
C LEU A 915 22.64 -5.07 7.63
N ALA A 916 22.94 -3.92 8.23
CA ALA A 916 23.51 -2.77 7.53
C ALA A 916 24.96 -3.03 7.06
N VAL A 917 25.78 -3.67 7.89
CA VAL A 917 27.20 -3.95 7.58
C VAL A 917 27.35 -5.08 6.53
N GLY A 918 26.48 -6.09 6.56
CA GLY A 918 26.53 -7.20 5.60
C GLY A 918 26.09 -6.84 4.17
N GLY A 919 25.33 -5.75 3.99
CA GLY A 919 24.73 -5.36 2.71
C GLY A 919 25.55 -4.36 1.87
N GLY A 920 26.66 -3.83 2.40
CA GLY A 920 27.46 -2.78 1.77
C GLY A 920 28.87 -3.18 1.33
N GLY A 921 29.33 -4.39 1.66
CA GLY A 921 30.76 -4.71 1.63
C GLY A 921 31.28 -5.62 0.50
N ARG A 922 30.44 -6.13 -0.41
CA ARG A 922 30.93 -6.99 -1.51
C ARG A 922 30.19 -6.66 -2.81
N ARG A 923 30.96 -6.25 -3.82
CA ARG A 923 30.57 -5.78 -5.17
C ARG A 923 30.44 -4.26 -5.33
N ALA A 924 31.55 -3.57 -5.14
CA ALA A 924 31.92 -2.43 -5.97
C ALA A 924 33.38 -2.65 -6.38
N GLY A 925 33.54 -3.22 -7.56
CA GLY A 925 34.76 -3.45 -8.31
C GLY A 925 34.35 -3.51 -9.76
#